data_AF-A0AA38HKL9-F1
#
_entry.id   AF-A0AA38HKL9-F1
#
_cell.length_a   1.000
_cell.length_b   1.000
_cell.length_c   1.000
_cell.angle_alpha   90.00
_cell.angle_beta   90.00
_cell.angle_gamma   90.00
#
_symmetry.space_group_name_H-M   'P 1'
#
loop_
_entity.id
_entity.type
_entity.pdbx_description
1 polymer ?
#
loop_
_entity_poly.entity_id
_entity_poly.type
_entity_poly.pdbx_seq_one_letter_code
_entity_poly.pdbx_strand_id
1 'polypeptide(L)'
;MSLLYKTTLSAILTTSRKCVQCSSVFTKDYSNTPPTQARIVIAGAGVVANSVAYHLVQNGWNDIIVLEQGKIGSGTSHFGSGTLGLFKPIAHRNLIWYSIKLYQQLQDMGYDIQMRQCGSINLAQTTDRLIALKRRMAYNIPTGLHCELVSPNELKDLHPYLKVDDLKGAVWVPEDAVANPRAICDVLAILAQQGGAKYFEHTPVDKVLTQNSTVYGVETPKGVIKCEFFVNCAGMWARELGLQCSPQVRIPAYPAQHFYATTGRLPKYIDESTPIIRDYDAYTYTREYEGGFMIGWFEQDAKPAFEDSQVPRDWLKHIKYDVKHFLPLWEKAVKRIPELSNCKEPEIVNSPDNFTPDGRWILGETAEVNNYFVACGMNGNSLQGAAGIGKAVAEWIIEGEPTQDLLPFNVQRFLDVHNNRQYLQQRIKEVVGRHYSVLYPFQCEYKHARKLRCSPLYSVLETKGAVFGIKMAYERALYFDSSYKPGDFKPSMPPGSFFKPKFFDFMKEEYLACREGVGIIDMSSFSKIEIKSEGLEIVTFLQKLCSNDVNIPVGAIVHTGMQNERGGYENDCMIVRQAENRYFMVSPTSQQTRIYEWISDKIPKRSTIVLNDVTSMYTVINVVGPKAHGLLSELSNSDMRLAPFSYKKVNVGYASDVMVMSFTHTGEPGYCLYVPSEYALHVYYKLMTVGRDYGAHDVGTLTQRFMRIERFIPFWAEELTSFTTPFEAGNGYSVRLDKKENFIGKPALQKQKENGVNKHLVFFHLNDIDPDKDIWPWGGEPLYRNNEFVGTVTSAGYGFSADKLICVGFIQRPPSSSNKIITSEYIMSKEAVYQIDVAGTRFSLTPYLHAPPVLSSSTLQKYRPTVISYKSDVTS
;
A
#
# COMPACT_ATOMS: atom_id res chain seq x y z
N MET A 1 -1.79 -6.35 -34.82
CA MET A 1 -1.40 -6.98 -33.53
C MET A 1 -2.32 -8.13 -33.07
N SER A 2 -3.38 -8.53 -33.79
CA SER A 2 -4.24 -9.67 -33.37
C SER A 2 -4.12 -10.95 -34.21
N LEU A 3 -3.24 -10.99 -35.22
CA LEU A 3 -3.07 -12.17 -36.09
C LEU A 3 -1.84 -13.03 -35.76
N LEU A 4 -0.78 -12.47 -35.18
CA LEU A 4 0.43 -13.23 -34.80
C LEU A 4 0.27 -14.05 -33.52
N TYR A 5 -0.79 -13.83 -32.74
CA TYR A 5 -1.09 -14.61 -31.53
C TYR A 5 -1.79 -15.95 -31.82
N LYS A 6 -2.38 -16.13 -33.01
CA LYS A 6 -3.11 -17.36 -33.37
C LYS A 6 -2.23 -18.44 -34.00
N THR A 7 -1.13 -18.06 -34.65
CA THR A 7 -0.32 -19.00 -35.43
C THR A 7 0.65 -19.82 -34.58
N THR A 8 1.07 -19.32 -33.43
CA THR A 8 2.01 -20.04 -32.54
C THR A 8 1.32 -21.11 -31.67
N LEU A 9 0.02 -20.95 -31.39
CA LEU A 9 -0.77 -21.93 -30.63
C LEU A 9 -1.18 -23.16 -31.47
N SER A 10 -1.27 -23.03 -32.79
CA SER A 10 -1.68 -24.11 -33.68
C SER A 10 -0.60 -25.19 -33.87
N ALA A 11 0.69 -24.87 -33.68
CA ALA A 11 1.78 -25.81 -33.94
C ALA A 11 2.09 -26.77 -32.77
N ILE A 12 1.47 -26.54 -31.60
CA ILE A 12 1.63 -27.39 -30.40
C ILE A 12 0.45 -28.38 -30.24
N LEU A 13 -0.63 -28.22 -31.02
CA LEU A 13 -1.89 -28.96 -30.86
C LEU A 13 -2.00 -30.28 -31.64
N THR A 14 -0.96 -30.73 -32.33
CA THR A 14 -0.98 -31.98 -33.11
C THR A 14 0.07 -32.97 -32.67
N THR A 15 0.03 -33.40 -31.41
CA THR A 15 0.63 -34.68 -30.98
C THR A 15 -0.11 -35.24 -29.75
N SER A 16 -0.81 -36.36 -29.95
CA SER A 16 -1.16 -37.37 -28.94
C SER A 16 -2.04 -36.92 -27.74
N ARG A 17 -3.36 -37.15 -27.87
CA ARG A 17 -4.26 -37.38 -26.72
C ARG A 17 -3.82 -38.65 -25.98
N LYS A 18 -2.96 -38.52 -24.98
CA LYS A 18 -2.78 -39.51 -23.91
C LYS A 18 -3.06 -38.83 -22.59
N CYS A 19 -3.95 -39.42 -21.81
CA CYS A 19 -4.24 -39.03 -20.43
C CYS A 19 -2.92 -39.07 -19.64
N VAL A 20 -2.38 -37.92 -19.24
CA VAL A 20 -1.15 -37.85 -18.45
C VAL A 20 -1.54 -38.10 -16.99
N GLN A 21 -1.52 -39.37 -16.59
CA GLN A 21 -1.42 -39.69 -15.17
C GLN A 21 -0.14 -39.07 -14.61
N CYS A 22 -0.26 -38.38 -13.47
CA CYS A 22 0.80 -37.66 -12.76
C CYS A 22 1.84 -38.62 -12.12
N SER A 23 2.26 -39.65 -12.83
CA SER A 23 3.27 -40.62 -12.40
C SER A 23 4.58 -40.42 -13.17
N SER A 24 5.56 -39.84 -12.47
CA SER A 24 7.00 -39.89 -12.76
C SER A 24 7.47 -39.40 -14.14
N VAL A 25 7.26 -38.12 -14.45
CA VAL A 25 7.99 -37.44 -15.53
C VAL A 25 8.96 -36.41 -14.93
N PHE A 26 9.88 -36.89 -14.09
CA PHE A 26 11.14 -36.17 -13.86
C PHE A 26 12.15 -36.81 -14.81
N THR A 27 12.48 -36.12 -15.91
CA THR A 27 13.59 -36.53 -16.78
C THR A 27 14.85 -36.57 -15.94
N LYS A 28 15.37 -37.78 -15.76
CA LYS A 28 16.39 -38.16 -14.78
C LYS A 28 17.80 -37.94 -15.33
N ASP A 29 18.02 -36.80 -16.00
CA ASP A 29 19.24 -36.61 -16.78
C ASP A 29 19.73 -35.16 -16.69
N TYR A 30 20.32 -34.79 -15.55
CA TYR A 30 21.24 -33.67 -15.45
C TYR A 30 22.33 -33.99 -14.43
N SER A 31 23.56 -33.59 -14.72
CA SER A 31 24.63 -33.55 -13.73
C SER A 31 24.09 -32.91 -12.44
N ASN A 32 24.35 -33.55 -11.30
CA ASN A 32 23.90 -33.04 -10.01
C ASN A 32 24.56 -31.67 -9.62
N THR A 33 25.47 -31.19 -10.47
CA THR A 33 26.16 -29.92 -10.38
C THR A 33 25.47 -28.87 -11.27
N PRO A 34 25.12 -27.69 -10.74
CA PRO A 34 24.60 -26.60 -11.54
C PRO A 34 25.65 -26.08 -12.53
N PRO A 35 25.24 -25.53 -13.68
CA PRO A 35 26.18 -24.87 -14.60
C PRO A 35 26.79 -23.62 -13.91
N THR A 36 27.95 -23.19 -14.38
CA THR A 36 28.69 -22.06 -13.77
C THR A 36 28.16 -20.68 -14.18
N GLN A 37 27.20 -20.63 -15.09
CA GLN A 37 26.57 -19.41 -15.57
C GLN A 37 25.11 -19.67 -15.97
N ALA A 38 24.25 -18.69 -15.72
CA ALA A 38 22.92 -18.55 -16.31
C ALA A 38 22.53 -17.08 -16.37
N ARG A 39 21.55 -16.73 -17.20
CA ARG A 39 20.98 -15.38 -17.23
C ARG A 39 20.30 -15.04 -15.91
N ILE A 40 19.52 -15.97 -15.38
CA ILE A 40 18.76 -15.76 -14.14
C ILE A 40 18.83 -16.96 -13.19
N VAL A 41 18.96 -16.64 -11.90
CA VAL A 41 18.86 -17.61 -10.80
C VAL A 41 17.68 -17.26 -9.91
N ILE A 42 16.84 -18.24 -9.61
CA ILE A 42 15.69 -18.14 -8.70
C ILE A 42 15.97 -18.98 -7.47
N ALA A 43 15.91 -18.39 -6.27
CA ALA A 43 16.09 -19.08 -5.01
C ALA A 43 14.74 -19.53 -4.41
N GLY A 44 14.61 -20.83 -4.17
CA GLY A 44 13.40 -21.52 -3.74
C GLY A 44 12.66 -22.16 -4.93
N ALA A 45 11.98 -23.28 -4.69
CA ALA A 45 11.13 -23.98 -5.66
C ALA A 45 9.70 -24.19 -5.12
N GLY A 46 9.19 -23.21 -4.38
CA GLY A 46 7.78 -23.13 -4.00
C GLY A 46 6.91 -22.58 -5.13
N VAL A 47 5.59 -22.53 -4.92
CA VAL A 47 4.61 -22.20 -5.97
C VAL A 47 4.86 -20.83 -6.64
N VAL A 48 5.33 -19.83 -5.88
CA VAL A 48 5.67 -18.50 -6.42
C VAL A 48 6.92 -18.57 -7.32
N ALA A 49 7.96 -19.29 -6.90
CA ALA A 49 9.19 -19.45 -7.67
C ALA A 49 8.93 -20.19 -8.98
N ASN A 50 8.19 -21.30 -8.90
CA ASN A 50 7.83 -22.10 -10.07
C ASN A 50 6.95 -21.30 -11.03
N SER A 51 6.10 -20.43 -10.51
CA SER A 51 5.33 -19.48 -11.30
C SER A 51 6.22 -18.44 -12.00
N VAL A 52 7.21 -17.84 -11.33
CA VAL A 52 8.18 -16.93 -11.98
C VAL A 52 8.92 -17.65 -13.11
N ALA A 53 9.46 -18.85 -12.83
CA ALA A 53 10.16 -19.66 -13.82
C ALA A 53 9.26 -20.02 -15.02
N TYR A 54 8.01 -20.44 -14.75
CA TYR A 54 7.01 -20.73 -15.78
C TYR A 54 6.77 -19.52 -16.68
N HIS A 55 6.53 -18.33 -16.13
CA HIS A 55 6.26 -17.14 -16.95
C HIS A 55 7.47 -16.66 -17.73
N LEU A 56 8.69 -16.81 -17.19
CA LEU A 56 9.92 -16.51 -17.95
C LEU A 56 10.06 -17.44 -19.15
N VAL A 57 9.83 -18.76 -19.00
CA VAL A 57 9.89 -19.69 -20.14
C VAL A 57 8.77 -19.44 -21.17
N GLN A 58 7.57 -19.08 -20.73
CA GLN A 58 6.49 -18.71 -21.64
C GLN A 58 6.81 -17.46 -22.47
N ASN A 59 7.68 -16.58 -21.96
CA ASN A 59 8.19 -15.41 -22.68
C ASN A 59 9.51 -15.70 -23.43
N GLY A 60 9.87 -16.97 -23.62
CA GLY A 60 11.01 -17.39 -24.43
C GLY A 60 12.37 -17.36 -23.74
N TRP A 61 12.43 -17.10 -22.42
CA TRP A 61 13.68 -17.21 -21.67
C TRP A 61 13.91 -18.67 -21.28
N ASN A 62 15.08 -19.22 -21.59
CA ASN A 62 15.40 -20.63 -21.30
C ASN A 62 16.70 -20.81 -20.50
N ASP A 63 17.48 -19.75 -20.29
CA ASP A 63 18.68 -19.77 -19.45
C ASP A 63 18.34 -19.41 -17.99
N ILE A 64 17.55 -20.29 -17.37
CA ILE A 64 16.95 -20.12 -16.04
C ILE A 64 17.39 -21.27 -15.13
N ILE A 65 17.88 -20.93 -13.95
CA ILE A 65 18.20 -21.90 -12.89
C ILE A 65 17.29 -21.65 -11.69
N VAL A 66 16.70 -22.72 -11.17
CA VAL A 66 15.96 -22.73 -9.90
C VAL A 66 16.73 -23.57 -8.89
N LEU A 67 17.08 -22.97 -7.75
CA LEU A 67 17.85 -23.60 -6.67
C LEU A 67 16.97 -23.81 -5.45
N GLU A 68 16.92 -25.03 -4.93
CA GLU A 68 16.11 -25.40 -3.77
C GLU A 68 16.96 -26.09 -2.71
N GLN A 69 16.86 -25.63 -1.46
CA GLN A 69 17.63 -26.19 -0.35
C GLN A 69 17.17 -27.61 0.04
N GLY A 70 15.89 -27.92 -0.16
CA GLY A 70 15.29 -29.22 0.08
C GLY A 70 14.89 -29.87 -1.25
N LYS A 71 13.58 -30.12 -1.38
CA LYS A 71 12.93 -30.61 -2.60
C LYS A 71 11.93 -29.59 -3.13
N ILE A 72 11.52 -29.72 -4.39
CA ILE A 72 10.47 -28.88 -4.99
C ILE A 72 9.24 -28.85 -4.06
N GLY A 73 8.78 -27.64 -3.77
CA GLY A 73 7.65 -27.37 -2.86
C GLY A 73 7.89 -27.64 -1.38
N SER A 74 9.05 -28.14 -0.93
CA SER A 74 9.29 -28.60 0.45
C SER A 74 9.21 -27.54 1.56
N GLY A 75 9.02 -26.28 1.21
CA GLY A 75 8.65 -25.21 2.15
C GLY A 75 7.16 -25.23 2.52
N THR A 76 6.58 -24.04 2.69
CA THR A 76 5.19 -23.87 3.16
C THR A 76 4.14 -24.03 2.06
N SER A 77 4.55 -24.11 0.78
CA SER A 77 3.65 -24.13 -0.38
C SER A 77 2.66 -25.30 -0.38
N HIS A 78 2.96 -26.42 0.30
CA HIS A 78 2.07 -27.58 0.39
C HIS A 78 1.00 -27.49 1.49
N PHE A 79 1.16 -26.57 2.45
CA PHE A 79 0.33 -26.50 3.65
C PHE A 79 -0.82 -25.47 3.54
N GLY A 80 -1.01 -24.89 2.36
CA GLY A 80 -2.05 -23.89 2.13
C GLY A 80 -3.45 -24.50 2.06
N SER A 81 -4.47 -23.68 2.33
CA SER A 81 -5.87 -24.11 2.25
C SER A 81 -6.39 -24.39 0.85
N GLY A 82 -5.65 -24.02 -0.19
CA GLY A 82 -6.13 -24.14 -1.56
C GLY A 82 -7.20 -23.12 -1.94
N THR A 83 -7.62 -22.24 -1.04
CA THR A 83 -8.72 -21.29 -1.29
C THR A 83 -8.29 -20.13 -2.20
N LEU A 84 -9.13 -19.83 -3.19
CA LEU A 84 -8.94 -18.80 -4.21
C LEU A 84 -10.13 -17.83 -4.16
N GLY A 85 -9.95 -16.71 -3.45
CA GLY A 85 -11.00 -15.70 -3.26
C GLY A 85 -10.79 -14.39 -4.01
N LEU A 86 -11.78 -13.93 -4.77
CA LEU A 86 -11.75 -12.71 -5.58
C LEU A 86 -12.26 -11.48 -4.84
N PHE A 87 -12.94 -11.65 -3.71
CA PHE A 87 -13.53 -10.55 -2.93
C PHE A 87 -12.49 -9.70 -2.18
N LYS A 88 -11.67 -8.98 -2.94
CA LYS A 88 -10.46 -8.26 -2.55
C LYS A 88 -10.35 -6.91 -3.29
N PRO A 89 -9.52 -5.97 -2.82
CA PRO A 89 -9.25 -4.73 -3.56
C PRO A 89 -8.69 -5.02 -4.95
N ILE A 90 -8.98 -4.14 -5.92
CA ILE A 90 -8.70 -4.38 -7.35
C ILE A 90 -7.24 -4.77 -7.65
N ALA A 91 -6.27 -4.14 -7.00
CA ALA A 91 -4.85 -4.45 -7.17
C ALA A 91 -4.50 -5.91 -6.78
N HIS A 92 -5.11 -6.44 -5.72
CA HIS A 92 -4.96 -7.85 -5.36
C HIS A 92 -5.79 -8.73 -6.29
N ARG A 93 -7.05 -8.36 -6.52
CA ARG A 93 -8.00 -9.14 -7.31
C ARG A 93 -7.50 -9.40 -8.71
N ASN A 94 -6.85 -8.43 -9.36
CA ASN A 94 -6.29 -8.63 -10.71
C ASN A 94 -5.24 -9.75 -10.76
N LEU A 95 -4.35 -9.81 -9.75
CA LEU A 95 -3.34 -10.88 -9.64
C LEU A 95 -3.99 -12.24 -9.35
N ILE A 96 -5.01 -12.26 -8.48
CA ILE A 96 -5.73 -13.49 -8.10
C ILE A 96 -6.57 -14.00 -9.27
N TRP A 97 -7.26 -13.10 -9.97
CA TRP A 97 -8.08 -13.42 -11.14
C TRP A 97 -7.24 -14.03 -12.25
N TYR A 98 -6.05 -13.48 -12.52
CA TYR A 98 -5.11 -14.11 -13.44
C TYR A 98 -4.71 -15.52 -12.95
N SER A 99 -4.50 -15.69 -11.64
CA SER A 99 -4.12 -16.98 -11.08
C SER A 99 -5.21 -18.05 -11.28
N ILE A 100 -6.46 -17.72 -10.96
CA ILE A 100 -7.63 -18.58 -11.22
C ILE A 100 -7.72 -18.94 -12.70
N LYS A 101 -7.56 -17.96 -13.60
CA LYS A 101 -7.59 -18.20 -15.04
C LYS A 101 -6.50 -19.15 -15.50
N LEU A 102 -5.26 -18.96 -15.03
CA LEU A 102 -4.16 -19.87 -15.38
C LEU A 102 -4.43 -21.28 -14.85
N TYR A 103 -4.88 -21.41 -13.60
CA TYR A 103 -5.18 -22.71 -13.02
C TYR A 103 -6.29 -23.44 -13.78
N GLN A 104 -7.36 -22.73 -14.17
CA GLN A 104 -8.40 -23.31 -15.03
C GLN A 104 -7.81 -23.81 -16.36
N GLN A 105 -6.94 -23.02 -17.00
CA GLN A 105 -6.27 -23.45 -18.23
C GLN A 105 -5.41 -24.70 -18.03
N LEU A 106 -4.69 -24.80 -16.90
CA LEU A 106 -3.91 -26.00 -16.58
C LEU A 106 -4.81 -27.23 -16.38
N GLN A 107 -5.94 -27.08 -15.70
CA GLN A 107 -6.93 -28.14 -15.56
C GLN A 107 -7.48 -28.57 -16.94
N ASP A 108 -7.83 -27.61 -17.79
CA ASP A 108 -8.36 -27.87 -19.15
C ASP A 108 -7.33 -28.55 -20.06
N MET A 109 -6.03 -28.30 -19.83
CA MET A 109 -4.92 -29.00 -20.51
C MET A 109 -4.74 -30.45 -20.04
N GLY A 110 -5.48 -30.89 -19.02
CA GLY A 110 -5.47 -32.26 -18.51
C GLY A 110 -4.58 -32.49 -17.29
N TYR A 111 -4.02 -31.43 -16.67
CA TYR A 111 -3.33 -31.56 -15.39
C TYR A 111 -4.34 -31.63 -14.25
N ASP A 112 -4.36 -32.72 -13.47
CA ASP A 112 -5.24 -32.83 -12.31
C ASP A 112 -4.73 -31.97 -11.14
N ILE A 113 -5.23 -30.73 -11.07
CA ILE A 113 -4.98 -29.80 -9.98
C ILE A 113 -6.15 -29.71 -8.99
N GLN A 114 -7.16 -30.58 -9.15
CA GLN A 114 -8.37 -30.62 -8.33
C GLN A 114 -9.03 -29.25 -8.16
N MET A 115 -9.11 -28.48 -9.25
CA MET A 115 -9.70 -27.14 -9.20
C MET A 115 -11.21 -27.25 -9.24
N ARG A 116 -11.88 -26.64 -8.26
CA ARG A 116 -13.34 -26.62 -8.17
C ARG A 116 -13.83 -25.21 -7.87
N GLN A 117 -14.70 -24.68 -8.71
CA GLN A 117 -15.38 -23.42 -8.49
C GLN A 117 -16.62 -23.65 -7.60
N CYS A 118 -16.40 -23.63 -6.29
CA CYS A 118 -17.43 -23.86 -5.27
C CYS A 118 -17.98 -22.55 -4.67
N GLY A 119 -17.44 -21.40 -5.07
CA GLY A 119 -17.77 -20.09 -4.52
C GLY A 119 -17.37 -19.90 -3.05
N SER A 120 -17.68 -18.72 -2.50
CA SER A 120 -17.46 -18.41 -1.09
C SER A 120 -18.56 -17.56 -0.45
N ILE A 121 -18.77 -17.79 0.84
CA ILE A 121 -19.70 -17.07 1.70
C ILE A 121 -18.87 -16.28 2.71
N ASN A 122 -19.06 -14.96 2.70
CA ASN A 122 -18.37 -13.99 3.53
C ASN A 122 -19.32 -13.51 4.62
N LEU A 123 -19.11 -13.93 5.87
CA LEU A 123 -20.07 -13.72 6.96
C LEU A 123 -19.88 -12.38 7.69
N ALA A 124 -20.99 -11.82 8.16
CA ALA A 124 -21.03 -10.69 9.09
C ALA A 124 -21.82 -11.03 10.36
N GLN A 125 -21.13 -11.07 11.49
CA GLN A 125 -21.76 -11.22 12.82
C GLN A 125 -22.15 -9.86 13.42
N THR A 126 -21.58 -8.77 12.91
CA THR A 126 -21.82 -7.41 13.41
C THR A 126 -22.33 -6.48 12.30
N THR A 127 -22.98 -5.38 12.69
CA THR A 127 -23.46 -4.36 11.75
C THR A 127 -22.29 -3.71 11.01
N ASP A 128 -21.20 -3.38 11.70
CA ASP A 128 -20.01 -2.78 11.09
C ASP A 128 -19.35 -3.76 10.11
N ARG A 129 -19.31 -5.07 10.42
CA ARG A 129 -18.85 -6.06 9.45
C ARG A 129 -19.72 -6.05 8.20
N LEU A 130 -21.05 -6.02 8.34
CA LEU A 130 -21.95 -5.97 7.20
C LEU A 130 -21.73 -4.69 6.37
N ILE A 131 -21.51 -3.54 7.00
CA ILE A 131 -21.12 -2.30 6.31
C ILE A 131 -19.80 -2.51 5.54
N ALA A 132 -18.78 -3.09 6.16
CA ALA A 132 -17.50 -3.37 5.53
C ALA A 132 -17.65 -4.29 4.29
N LEU A 133 -18.51 -5.31 4.37
CA LEU A 133 -18.80 -6.20 3.25
C LEU A 133 -19.59 -5.47 2.14
N LYS A 134 -20.60 -4.67 2.48
CA LYS A 134 -21.36 -3.87 1.50
C LYS A 134 -20.48 -2.84 0.78
N ARG A 135 -19.59 -2.15 1.51
CA ARG A 135 -18.57 -1.28 0.91
C ARG A 135 -17.69 -2.07 -0.05
N ARG A 136 -17.35 -3.30 0.31
CA ARG A 136 -16.57 -4.19 -0.55
C ARG A 136 -17.32 -4.61 -1.81
N MET A 137 -18.61 -4.91 -1.71
CA MET A 137 -19.48 -5.18 -2.85
C MET A 137 -19.56 -3.98 -3.79
N ALA A 138 -19.81 -2.79 -3.22
CA ALA A 138 -19.99 -1.56 -3.98
C ALA A 138 -18.83 -1.30 -4.96
N TYR A 139 -17.57 -1.51 -4.55
CA TYR A 139 -16.44 -1.34 -5.47
C TYR A 139 -16.17 -2.56 -6.39
N ASN A 140 -16.57 -3.77 -6.00
CA ASN A 140 -16.28 -5.00 -6.75
C ASN A 140 -17.25 -5.25 -7.91
N ILE A 141 -18.54 -5.04 -7.69
CA ILE A 141 -19.60 -5.26 -8.68
C ILE A 141 -19.35 -4.49 -9.99
N PRO A 142 -19.18 -3.15 -9.99
CA PRO A 142 -19.00 -2.39 -11.22
C PRO A 142 -17.68 -2.72 -11.95
N THR A 143 -16.74 -3.35 -11.26
CA THR A 143 -15.45 -3.74 -11.84
C THR A 143 -15.42 -5.22 -12.26
N GLY A 144 -16.58 -5.87 -12.33
CA GLY A 144 -16.77 -7.16 -12.99
C GLY A 144 -16.75 -8.41 -12.10
N LEU A 145 -16.80 -8.26 -10.77
CA LEU A 145 -16.98 -9.41 -9.86
C LEU A 145 -18.44 -9.54 -9.45
N HIS A 146 -19.06 -10.68 -9.69
CA HIS A 146 -20.39 -10.97 -9.17
C HIS A 146 -20.30 -11.23 -7.66
N CYS A 147 -21.15 -10.54 -6.90
CA CYS A 147 -21.36 -10.87 -5.50
C CYS A 147 -22.75 -10.42 -5.05
N GLU A 148 -23.35 -11.16 -4.13
CA GLU A 148 -24.74 -10.99 -3.73
C GLU A 148 -24.87 -10.98 -2.20
N LEU A 149 -25.76 -10.13 -1.68
CA LEU A 149 -26.19 -10.26 -0.29
C LEU A 149 -27.16 -11.43 -0.21
N VAL A 150 -26.94 -12.31 0.75
CA VAL A 150 -27.79 -13.48 0.97
C VAL A 150 -28.44 -13.43 2.34
N SER A 151 -29.72 -13.82 2.39
CA SER A 151 -30.52 -13.97 3.59
C SER A 151 -30.11 -15.21 4.40
N PRO A 152 -30.47 -15.29 5.68
CA PRO A 152 -30.22 -16.48 6.49
C PRO A 152 -30.82 -17.78 5.92
N ASN A 153 -31.95 -17.72 5.21
CA ASN A 153 -32.55 -18.90 4.58
C ASN A 153 -31.72 -19.36 3.37
N GLU A 154 -31.37 -18.43 2.48
CA GLU A 154 -30.49 -18.72 1.34
C GLU A 154 -29.11 -19.25 1.80
N LEU A 155 -28.60 -18.76 2.93
CA LEU A 155 -27.38 -19.29 3.55
C LEU A 155 -27.51 -20.75 4.01
N LYS A 156 -28.65 -21.13 4.59
CA LYS A 156 -28.90 -22.53 4.99
C LYS A 156 -29.00 -23.44 3.77
N ASP A 157 -29.57 -22.94 2.68
CA ASP A 157 -29.66 -23.67 1.42
C ASP A 157 -28.28 -23.83 0.75
N LEU A 158 -27.47 -22.77 0.72
CA LEU A 158 -26.11 -22.79 0.17
C LEU A 158 -25.12 -23.59 1.02
N HIS A 159 -25.25 -23.55 2.35
CA HIS A 159 -24.33 -24.23 3.26
C HIS A 159 -25.06 -24.79 4.49
N PRO A 160 -25.62 -26.01 4.40
CA PRO A 160 -26.55 -26.59 5.39
C PRO A 160 -25.93 -27.00 6.74
N TYR A 161 -24.65 -26.71 6.94
CA TYR A 161 -23.89 -26.92 8.17
C TYR A 161 -23.68 -25.63 8.97
N LEU A 162 -24.03 -24.48 8.41
CA LEU A 162 -23.85 -23.20 9.10
C LEU A 162 -24.95 -22.98 10.13
N LYS A 163 -24.53 -22.62 11.35
CA LYS A 163 -25.40 -21.86 12.26
C LYS A 163 -25.46 -20.42 11.75
N VAL A 164 -26.64 -19.88 11.51
CA VAL A 164 -26.80 -18.53 10.91
C VAL A 164 -27.63 -17.56 11.75
N ASP A 165 -28.25 -18.03 12.83
CA ASP A 165 -29.26 -17.25 13.56
C ASP A 165 -28.68 -15.98 14.24
N ASP A 166 -27.36 -15.93 14.45
CA ASP A 166 -26.64 -14.79 15.03
C ASP A 166 -26.01 -13.84 13.99
N LEU A 167 -26.19 -14.11 12.70
CA LEU A 167 -25.61 -13.31 11.62
C LEU A 167 -26.44 -12.05 11.33
N LYS A 168 -25.75 -10.95 11.00
CA LYS A 168 -26.36 -9.73 10.45
C LYS A 168 -26.53 -9.79 8.94
N GLY A 169 -25.76 -10.65 8.28
CA GLY A 169 -25.87 -10.92 6.85
C GLY A 169 -24.62 -11.63 6.34
N ALA A 170 -24.59 -11.92 5.04
CA ALA A 170 -23.42 -12.46 4.37
C ALA A 170 -23.39 -12.06 2.90
N VAL A 171 -22.21 -12.21 2.29
CA VAL A 171 -21.98 -11.98 0.87
C VAL A 171 -21.57 -13.29 0.19
N TRP A 172 -22.34 -13.69 -0.82
CA TRP A 172 -22.05 -14.80 -1.71
C TRP A 172 -21.18 -14.35 -2.89
N VAL A 173 -20.16 -15.13 -3.24
CA VAL A 173 -19.23 -14.87 -4.35
C VAL A 173 -19.02 -16.18 -5.14
N PRO A 174 -19.77 -16.39 -6.24
CA PRO A 174 -19.79 -17.66 -6.95
C PRO A 174 -18.51 -17.99 -7.73
N GLU A 175 -17.70 -16.99 -8.08
CA GLU A 175 -16.45 -17.18 -8.84
C GLU A 175 -15.25 -17.61 -7.99
N ASP A 176 -15.41 -17.66 -6.67
CA ASP A 176 -14.37 -18.19 -5.79
C ASP A 176 -14.19 -19.70 -5.99
N ALA A 177 -12.98 -20.19 -5.76
CA ALA A 177 -12.62 -21.56 -6.06
C ALA A 177 -11.68 -22.16 -5.01
N VAL A 178 -11.51 -23.47 -5.08
CA VAL A 178 -10.47 -24.21 -4.37
C VAL A 178 -9.61 -24.95 -5.39
N ALA A 179 -8.34 -25.13 -5.09
CA ALA A 179 -7.45 -25.98 -5.88
C ALA A 179 -6.39 -26.63 -4.99
N ASN A 180 -5.81 -27.74 -5.45
CA ASN A 180 -4.77 -28.43 -4.70
C ASN A 180 -3.43 -27.66 -4.83
N PRO A 181 -2.91 -27.07 -3.73
CA PRO A 181 -1.71 -26.24 -3.78
C PRO A 181 -0.47 -27.04 -4.21
N ARG A 182 -0.40 -28.32 -3.83
CA ARG A 182 0.71 -29.21 -4.19
C ARG A 182 0.72 -29.52 -5.67
N ALA A 183 -0.42 -29.93 -6.21
CA ALA A 183 -0.54 -30.25 -7.63
C ALA A 183 -0.20 -29.03 -8.50
N ILE A 184 -0.66 -27.82 -8.14
CA ILE A 184 -0.31 -26.59 -8.87
C ILE A 184 1.21 -26.32 -8.80
N CYS A 185 1.81 -26.45 -7.62
CA CYS A 185 3.25 -26.25 -7.44
C CYS A 185 4.07 -27.19 -8.34
N ASP A 186 3.68 -28.46 -8.39
CA ASP A 186 4.33 -29.50 -9.20
C ASP A 186 4.13 -29.25 -10.70
N VAL A 187 2.91 -28.96 -11.14
CA VAL A 187 2.60 -28.69 -12.56
C VAL A 187 3.35 -27.48 -13.09
N LEU A 188 3.44 -26.39 -12.32
CA LEU A 188 4.21 -25.21 -12.73
C LEU A 188 5.71 -25.53 -12.85
N ALA A 189 6.26 -26.35 -11.95
CA ALA A 189 7.65 -26.79 -12.04
C ALA A 189 7.89 -27.63 -13.31
N ILE A 190 7.01 -28.61 -13.57
CA ILE A 190 7.07 -29.46 -14.76
C ILE A 190 7.04 -28.61 -16.04
N LEU A 191 6.09 -27.67 -16.14
CA LEU A 191 5.97 -26.81 -17.32
C LEU A 191 7.17 -25.86 -17.47
N ALA A 192 7.71 -25.34 -16.37
CA ALA A 192 8.94 -24.56 -16.41
C ALA A 192 10.14 -25.40 -16.93
N GLN A 193 10.27 -26.64 -16.46
CA GLN A 193 11.31 -27.56 -16.92
C GLN A 193 11.18 -27.93 -18.40
N GLN A 194 9.95 -28.22 -18.85
CA GLN A 194 9.65 -28.45 -20.28
C GLN A 194 9.99 -27.24 -21.15
N GLY A 195 9.83 -26.03 -20.63
CA GLY A 195 10.22 -24.78 -21.27
C GLY A 195 11.73 -24.46 -21.22
N GLY A 196 12.54 -25.29 -20.55
CA GLY A 196 14.01 -25.19 -20.52
C GLY A 196 14.62 -24.76 -19.18
N ALA A 197 13.82 -24.42 -18.16
CA ALA A 197 14.35 -24.08 -16.84
C ALA A 197 15.00 -25.31 -16.16
N LYS A 198 16.16 -25.11 -15.52
CA LYS A 198 16.91 -26.19 -14.85
C LYS A 198 16.73 -26.09 -13.34
N TYR A 199 16.36 -27.19 -12.69
CA TYR A 199 16.10 -27.25 -11.26
C TYR A 199 17.20 -28.04 -10.54
N PHE A 200 17.67 -27.53 -9.41
CA PHE A 200 18.66 -28.20 -8.57
C PHE A 200 18.16 -28.24 -7.12
N GLU A 201 17.64 -29.40 -6.73
CA GLU A 201 17.29 -29.73 -5.34
C GLU A 201 18.56 -29.90 -4.49
N HIS A 202 18.40 -29.86 -3.17
CA HIS A 202 19.49 -29.97 -2.19
C HIS A 202 20.68 -29.03 -2.47
N THR A 203 20.38 -27.84 -3.01
CA THR A 203 21.37 -26.83 -3.42
C THR A 203 20.94 -25.48 -2.83
N PRO A 204 21.21 -25.23 -1.55
CA PRO A 204 20.91 -23.94 -0.93
C PRO A 204 21.75 -22.83 -1.57
N VAL A 205 21.16 -21.63 -1.65
CA VAL A 205 21.91 -20.41 -1.92
C VAL A 205 22.46 -19.90 -0.60
N ASP A 206 23.79 -19.84 -0.49
CA ASP A 206 24.45 -19.38 0.73
C ASP A 206 24.64 -17.85 0.71
N LYS A 207 24.92 -17.28 -0.47
CA LYS A 207 25.19 -15.85 -0.64
C LYS A 207 24.82 -15.35 -2.04
N VAL A 208 24.37 -14.11 -2.14
CA VAL A 208 24.25 -13.39 -3.42
C VAL A 208 25.47 -12.50 -3.61
N LEU A 209 26.15 -12.67 -4.74
CA LEU A 209 27.36 -11.93 -5.12
C LEU A 209 26.96 -10.72 -5.97
N THR A 210 27.61 -9.60 -5.71
CA THR A 210 27.34 -8.33 -6.38
C THR A 210 28.63 -7.71 -6.91
N GLN A 211 28.50 -6.86 -7.91
CA GLN A 211 29.54 -5.98 -8.39
C GLN A 211 28.91 -4.61 -8.68
N ASN A 212 29.45 -3.54 -8.09
CA ASN A 212 28.89 -2.18 -8.20
C ASN A 212 27.39 -2.11 -7.87
N SER A 213 26.98 -2.73 -6.74
CA SER A 213 25.57 -2.82 -6.32
C SER A 213 24.63 -3.40 -7.39
N THR A 214 25.14 -4.31 -8.22
CA THR A 214 24.35 -5.06 -9.21
C THR A 214 24.63 -6.54 -9.01
N VAL A 215 23.64 -7.41 -9.20
CA VAL A 215 23.82 -8.87 -9.15
C VAL A 215 24.94 -9.30 -10.11
N TYR A 216 25.82 -10.17 -9.63
CA TYR A 216 26.92 -10.77 -10.40
C TYR A 216 26.84 -12.31 -10.42
N GLY A 217 26.25 -12.90 -9.40
CA GLY A 217 26.11 -14.35 -9.28
C GLY A 217 25.62 -14.78 -7.91
N VAL A 218 25.58 -16.09 -7.69
CA VAL A 218 25.26 -16.69 -6.41
C VAL A 218 26.31 -17.71 -5.99
N GLU A 219 26.54 -17.82 -4.69
CA GLU A 219 27.38 -18.84 -4.07
C GLU A 219 26.51 -19.97 -3.53
N THR A 220 26.93 -21.20 -3.80
CA THR A 220 26.28 -22.43 -3.32
C THR A 220 27.36 -23.40 -2.81
N PRO A 221 26.99 -24.45 -2.07
CA PRO A 221 27.94 -25.50 -1.69
C PRO A 221 28.57 -26.24 -2.88
N LYS A 222 27.99 -26.10 -4.08
CA LYS A 222 28.47 -26.74 -5.33
C LYS A 222 29.28 -25.78 -6.20
N GLY A 223 29.61 -24.58 -5.71
CA GLY A 223 30.37 -23.57 -6.42
C GLY A 223 29.54 -22.33 -6.78
N VAL A 224 30.18 -21.42 -7.51
CA VAL A 224 29.61 -20.13 -7.91
C VAL A 224 28.92 -20.24 -9.26
N ILE A 225 27.74 -19.65 -9.36
CA ILE A 225 26.97 -19.51 -10.61
C ILE A 225 26.90 -18.02 -10.94
N LYS A 226 27.48 -17.59 -12.05
CA LYS A 226 27.35 -16.19 -12.51
C LYS A 226 25.96 -15.96 -13.07
N CYS A 227 25.34 -14.83 -12.75
CA CYS A 227 24.05 -14.46 -13.30
C CYS A 227 23.83 -12.95 -13.40
N GLU A 228 22.94 -12.56 -14.32
CA GLU A 228 22.55 -11.15 -14.52
C GLU A 228 21.43 -10.75 -13.56
N PHE A 229 20.49 -11.67 -13.32
CA PHE A 229 19.32 -11.46 -12.47
C PHE A 229 19.26 -12.51 -11.35
N PHE A 230 18.77 -12.09 -10.19
CA PHE A 230 18.47 -12.97 -9.07
C PHE A 230 17.05 -12.72 -8.56
N VAL A 231 16.27 -13.77 -8.31
CA VAL A 231 14.92 -13.66 -7.72
C VAL A 231 14.86 -14.42 -6.41
N ASN A 232 14.68 -13.70 -5.30
CA ASN A 232 14.50 -14.28 -3.98
C ASN A 232 13.03 -14.65 -3.74
N CYS A 233 12.75 -15.94 -3.92
CA CYS A 233 11.46 -16.58 -3.63
C CYS A 233 11.58 -17.53 -2.42
N ALA A 234 12.57 -17.34 -1.54
CA ALA A 234 12.96 -18.30 -0.52
C ALA A 234 12.04 -18.33 0.71
N GLY A 235 10.76 -17.96 0.57
CA GLY A 235 9.73 -18.09 1.63
C GLY A 235 10.17 -17.49 2.96
N MET A 236 10.16 -18.30 4.03
CA MET A 236 10.55 -17.90 5.39
C MET A 236 12.03 -17.53 5.53
N TRP A 237 12.89 -17.96 4.60
CA TRP A 237 14.34 -17.70 4.61
C TRP A 237 14.74 -16.48 3.77
N ALA A 238 13.78 -15.84 3.10
CA ALA A 238 14.07 -14.76 2.16
C ALA A 238 14.85 -13.61 2.82
N ARG A 239 14.46 -13.24 4.05
CA ARG A 239 15.12 -12.18 4.82
C ARG A 239 16.57 -12.52 5.13
N GLU A 240 16.82 -13.70 5.69
CA GLU A 240 18.17 -14.16 6.05
C GLU A 240 19.07 -14.22 4.81
N LEU A 241 18.54 -14.69 3.68
CA LEU A 241 19.26 -14.69 2.41
C LEU A 241 19.56 -13.27 1.88
N GLY A 242 18.64 -12.32 2.05
CA GLY A 242 18.87 -10.90 1.73
C GLY A 242 20.02 -10.30 2.55
N LEU A 243 20.16 -10.70 3.82
CA LEU A 243 21.29 -10.30 4.67
C LEU A 243 22.62 -10.94 4.26
N GLN A 244 22.60 -12.06 3.52
CA GLN A 244 23.77 -12.68 2.88
C GLN A 244 24.05 -12.08 1.50
N CYS A 245 24.05 -10.76 1.42
CA CYS A 245 24.37 -9.97 0.24
C CYS A 245 25.19 -8.75 0.69
N SER A 246 26.00 -8.17 -0.20
CA SER A 246 26.78 -6.96 0.08
C SER A 246 26.60 -5.95 -1.06
N PRO A 247 25.89 -4.82 -0.89
CA PRO A 247 25.18 -4.42 0.31
C PRO A 247 24.06 -5.40 0.68
N GLN A 248 23.68 -5.39 1.97
CA GLN A 248 22.58 -6.22 2.46
C GLN A 248 21.27 -5.77 1.80
N VAL A 249 20.47 -6.74 1.38
CA VAL A 249 19.16 -6.49 0.78
C VAL A 249 18.09 -6.61 1.86
N ARG A 250 17.22 -5.60 1.95
CA ARG A 250 16.17 -5.58 2.96
C ARG A 250 14.91 -6.27 2.45
N ILE A 251 14.46 -7.28 3.20
CA ILE A 251 13.24 -8.04 2.89
C ILE A 251 12.42 -8.14 4.17
N PRO A 252 11.59 -7.12 4.46
CA PRO A 252 10.78 -7.06 5.67
C PRO A 252 9.66 -8.11 5.67
N ALA A 253 10.00 -9.33 6.04
CA ALA A 253 9.05 -10.41 6.25
C ALA A 253 9.59 -11.35 7.34
N TYR A 254 8.69 -11.89 8.16
CA TYR A 254 9.05 -12.85 9.20
C TYR A 254 7.99 -13.93 9.38
N PRO A 255 8.38 -15.16 9.72
CA PRO A 255 7.43 -16.26 9.89
C PRO A 255 6.62 -16.13 11.19
N ALA A 256 5.30 -16.18 11.05
CA ALA A 256 4.34 -16.31 12.15
C ALA A 256 3.84 -17.75 12.23
N GLN A 257 3.57 -18.25 13.43
CA GLN A 257 2.80 -19.48 13.59
C GLN A 257 1.41 -19.29 12.98
N HIS A 258 0.92 -20.30 12.29
CA HIS A 258 -0.36 -20.26 11.61
C HIS A 258 -0.98 -21.65 11.61
N PHE A 259 -2.24 -21.75 12.01
CA PHE A 259 -2.88 -23.01 12.30
C PHE A 259 -3.98 -23.33 11.30
N TYR A 260 -4.08 -24.62 10.97
CA TYR A 260 -5.29 -25.19 10.41
C TYR A 260 -5.58 -26.55 11.06
N ALA A 261 -6.83 -26.98 10.95
CA ALA A 261 -7.30 -28.28 11.37
C ALA A 261 -8.03 -28.97 10.23
N THR A 262 -7.86 -30.26 10.11
CA THR A 262 -8.64 -31.14 9.24
C THR A 262 -9.48 -32.07 10.09
N THR A 263 -10.70 -32.33 9.65
CA THR A 263 -11.55 -33.36 10.25
C THR A 263 -11.49 -34.63 9.42
N GLY A 264 -11.68 -35.77 10.07
CA GLY A 264 -12.12 -36.97 9.35
C GLY A 264 -13.47 -36.76 8.66
N ARG A 265 -13.88 -37.73 7.86
CA ARG A 265 -15.18 -37.73 7.17
C ARG A 265 -16.31 -37.54 8.18
N LEU A 266 -17.20 -36.57 7.92
CA LEU A 266 -18.36 -36.34 8.78
C LEU A 266 -19.46 -37.40 8.54
N PRO A 267 -20.32 -37.68 9.54
CA PRO A 267 -21.44 -38.61 9.37
C PRO A 267 -22.44 -38.15 8.30
N LYS A 268 -22.62 -36.84 8.15
CA LYS A 268 -23.48 -36.22 7.14
C LYS A 268 -22.65 -35.98 5.88
N TYR A 269 -23.17 -36.38 4.73
CA TYR A 269 -22.49 -36.24 3.43
C TYR A 269 -22.31 -34.77 3.06
N ILE A 270 -21.05 -34.34 2.89
CA ILE A 270 -20.68 -33.00 2.43
C ILE A 270 -20.46 -33.06 0.91
N ASP A 271 -21.17 -32.21 0.18
CA ASP A 271 -20.97 -32.05 -1.25
C ASP A 271 -19.63 -31.33 -1.53
N GLU A 272 -18.86 -31.79 -2.52
CA GLU A 272 -17.59 -31.16 -2.89
C GLU A 272 -17.74 -29.72 -3.43
N SER A 273 -18.95 -29.37 -3.87
CA SER A 273 -19.34 -28.01 -4.27
C SER A 273 -19.74 -27.11 -3.09
N THR A 274 -19.72 -27.63 -1.86
CA THR A 274 -20.02 -26.86 -0.65
C THR A 274 -19.11 -25.63 -0.58
N PRO A 275 -19.66 -24.41 -0.47
CA PRO A 275 -18.84 -23.22 -0.60
C PRO A 275 -17.86 -22.96 0.54
N ILE A 276 -16.82 -22.19 0.24
CA ILE A 276 -15.85 -21.74 1.24
C ILE A 276 -16.54 -20.79 2.22
N ILE A 277 -16.34 -20.97 3.52
CA ILE A 277 -16.78 -20.01 4.54
C ILE A 277 -15.63 -19.10 4.93
N ARG A 278 -15.89 -17.79 4.96
CA ARG A 278 -15.02 -16.80 5.61
C ARG A 278 -15.79 -16.13 6.72
N ASP A 279 -15.54 -16.55 7.96
CA ASP A 279 -16.07 -15.89 9.14
C ASP A 279 -15.05 -14.88 9.66
N TYR A 280 -15.18 -13.63 9.20
CA TYR A 280 -14.25 -12.57 9.55
C TYR A 280 -14.25 -12.22 11.04
N ASP A 281 -15.38 -12.39 11.72
CA ASP A 281 -15.53 -12.02 13.13
C ASP A 281 -15.10 -13.17 14.06
N ALA A 282 -15.17 -14.42 13.59
CA ALA A 282 -14.54 -15.57 14.22
C ALA A 282 -13.06 -15.77 13.83
N TYR A 283 -12.56 -15.00 12.85
CA TYR A 283 -11.22 -15.09 12.29
C TYR A 283 -10.93 -16.44 11.61
N THR A 284 -11.95 -17.09 11.04
CA THR A 284 -11.83 -18.45 10.49
C THR A 284 -12.13 -18.49 8.98
N TYR A 285 -11.46 -19.41 8.28
CA TYR A 285 -11.86 -19.84 6.95
C TYR A 285 -12.03 -21.35 6.90
N THR A 286 -13.04 -21.82 6.18
CA THR A 286 -13.40 -23.24 6.13
C THR A 286 -13.74 -23.66 4.71
N ARG A 287 -13.32 -24.86 4.32
CA ARG A 287 -13.77 -25.53 3.08
C ARG A 287 -14.03 -27.00 3.33
N GLU A 288 -14.85 -27.62 2.48
CA GLU A 288 -14.91 -29.08 2.37
C GLU A 288 -13.50 -29.64 2.16
N TYR A 289 -13.14 -30.74 2.82
CA TYR A 289 -11.87 -31.43 2.61
C TYR A 289 -12.02 -32.94 2.89
N GLU A 290 -11.91 -33.77 1.87
CA GLU A 290 -11.96 -35.24 1.94
C GLU A 290 -13.23 -35.80 2.61
N GLY A 291 -14.38 -35.14 2.38
CA GLY A 291 -15.66 -35.48 3.04
C GLY A 291 -15.76 -35.02 4.50
N GLY A 292 -14.79 -34.23 4.96
CA GLY A 292 -14.79 -33.47 6.20
C GLY A 292 -14.63 -31.97 5.92
N PHE A 293 -14.05 -31.24 6.87
CA PHE A 293 -13.69 -29.83 6.72
C PHE A 293 -12.19 -29.61 6.96
N MET A 294 -11.63 -28.66 6.22
CA MET A 294 -10.38 -27.99 6.57
C MET A 294 -10.72 -26.59 7.08
N ILE A 295 -10.27 -26.27 8.28
CA ILE A 295 -10.52 -25.00 8.97
C ILE A 295 -9.18 -24.35 9.27
N GLY A 296 -8.96 -23.11 8.86
CA GLY A 296 -7.79 -22.32 9.27
C GLY A 296 -8.17 -20.98 9.87
N TRP A 297 -7.21 -20.31 10.50
CA TRP A 297 -7.46 -19.11 11.29
C TRP A 297 -6.49 -17.98 10.97
N PHE A 298 -6.94 -16.73 11.02
CA PHE A 298 -6.04 -15.58 11.09
C PHE A 298 -6.00 -15.09 12.54
N GLU A 299 -5.03 -15.58 13.30
CA GLU A 299 -4.95 -15.47 14.74
C GLU A 299 -4.87 -14.00 15.20
N GLN A 300 -5.79 -13.60 16.07
CA GLN A 300 -5.83 -12.25 16.64
C GLN A 300 -4.55 -11.92 17.41
N ASP A 301 -4.08 -12.88 18.22
CA ASP A 301 -2.88 -12.79 19.04
C ASP A 301 -1.79 -13.72 18.49
N ALA A 302 -1.33 -13.43 17.27
CA ALA A 302 -0.37 -14.29 16.59
C ALA A 302 1.00 -14.32 17.26
N LYS A 303 1.76 -15.41 17.02
CA LYS A 303 3.07 -15.63 17.62
C LYS A 303 4.14 -15.74 16.53
N PRO A 304 5.34 -15.15 16.71
CA PRO A 304 6.47 -15.47 15.86
C PRO A 304 6.78 -16.98 15.88
N ALA A 305 7.12 -17.56 14.73
CA ALA A 305 7.40 -19.00 14.65
C ALA A 305 8.76 -19.38 15.25
N PHE A 306 9.77 -18.51 15.09
CA PHE A 306 11.15 -18.76 15.52
C PHE A 306 11.70 -17.56 16.31
N GLU A 307 11.20 -17.32 17.52
CA GLU A 307 11.54 -16.11 18.28
C GLU A 307 13.04 -16.04 18.66
N ASP A 308 13.63 -17.18 19.04
CA ASP A 308 14.99 -17.25 19.59
C ASP A 308 16.07 -17.66 18.57
N SER A 309 15.70 -18.03 17.34
CA SER A 309 16.64 -18.54 16.33
C SER A 309 16.33 -18.06 14.92
N GLN A 310 17.33 -18.11 14.03
CA GLN A 310 17.05 -18.09 12.59
C GLN A 310 16.13 -19.25 12.21
N VAL A 311 15.50 -19.16 11.03
CA VAL A 311 14.63 -20.23 10.51
C VAL A 311 15.48 -21.49 10.23
N PRO A 312 15.32 -22.58 11.00
CA PRO A 312 16.13 -23.77 10.82
C PRO A 312 15.78 -24.48 9.51
N ARG A 313 16.72 -25.24 8.94
CA ARG A 313 16.46 -26.02 7.71
C ARG A 313 15.44 -27.13 7.95
N ASP A 314 15.49 -27.78 9.12
CA ASP A 314 14.52 -28.77 9.59
C ASP A 314 13.42 -28.16 10.47
N TRP A 315 12.91 -27.00 10.04
CA TRP A 315 11.93 -26.16 10.74
C TRP A 315 10.74 -26.93 11.34
N LEU A 316 10.24 -27.98 10.67
CA LEU A 316 9.14 -28.82 11.16
C LEU A 316 9.40 -29.39 12.56
N LYS A 317 10.65 -29.74 12.89
CA LYS A 317 11.01 -30.26 14.22
C LYS A 317 11.01 -29.19 15.31
N HIS A 318 11.03 -27.93 14.92
CA HIS A 318 11.05 -26.78 15.83
C HIS A 318 9.66 -26.20 16.07
N ILE A 319 8.65 -26.67 15.35
CA ILE A 319 7.27 -26.22 15.53
C ILE A 319 6.65 -26.93 16.73
N LYS A 320 6.08 -26.14 17.64
CA LYS A 320 5.43 -26.63 18.85
C LYS A 320 3.93 -26.71 18.64
N TYR A 321 3.36 -27.79 19.18
CA TYR A 321 1.92 -27.94 19.33
C TYR A 321 1.45 -27.13 20.55
N ASP A 322 0.56 -26.15 20.33
CA ASP A 322 0.07 -25.23 21.37
C ASP A 322 -1.45 -25.31 21.51
N VAL A 323 -1.91 -26.27 22.33
CA VAL A 323 -3.33 -26.51 22.59
C VAL A 323 -4.02 -25.27 23.18
N LYS A 324 -3.34 -24.53 24.06
CA LYS A 324 -3.93 -23.35 24.71
C LYS A 324 -4.20 -22.23 23.72
N HIS A 325 -3.38 -22.11 22.69
CA HIS A 325 -3.56 -21.13 21.64
C HIS A 325 -4.62 -21.56 20.62
N PHE A 326 -4.66 -22.84 20.27
CA PHE A 326 -5.60 -23.38 19.29
C PHE A 326 -7.03 -23.57 19.84
N LEU A 327 -7.21 -24.03 21.07
CA LEU A 327 -8.53 -24.44 21.57
C LEU A 327 -9.61 -23.32 21.46
N PRO A 328 -9.32 -22.05 21.82
CA PRO A 328 -10.29 -20.96 21.62
C PRO A 328 -10.64 -20.70 20.15
N LEU A 329 -9.72 -20.99 19.22
CA LEU A 329 -9.95 -20.87 17.78
C LEU A 329 -10.90 -21.97 17.30
N TRP A 330 -10.72 -23.20 17.80
CA TRP A 330 -11.61 -24.33 17.55
C TRP A 330 -13.02 -24.10 18.08
N GLU A 331 -13.16 -23.61 19.30
CA GLU A 331 -14.47 -23.30 19.91
C GLU A 331 -15.29 -22.31 19.05
N LYS A 332 -14.63 -21.30 18.46
CA LYS A 332 -15.26 -20.37 17.51
C LYS A 332 -15.71 -21.08 16.23
N ALA A 333 -14.92 -22.02 15.71
CA ALA A 333 -15.30 -22.82 14.54
C ALA A 333 -16.50 -23.73 14.84
N VAL A 334 -16.50 -24.43 15.99
CA VAL A 334 -17.63 -25.26 16.45
C VAL A 334 -18.90 -24.43 16.64
N LYS A 335 -18.78 -23.20 17.15
CA LYS A 335 -19.93 -22.28 17.25
C LYS A 335 -20.57 -22.01 15.88
N ARG A 336 -19.75 -21.83 14.83
CA ARG A 336 -20.23 -21.53 13.47
C ARG A 336 -20.72 -22.77 12.72
N ILE A 337 -20.07 -23.91 12.93
CA ILE A 337 -20.39 -25.22 12.31
C ILE A 337 -20.58 -26.25 13.44
N PRO A 338 -21.81 -26.37 13.99
CA PRO A 338 -22.08 -27.24 15.14
C PRO A 338 -21.70 -28.70 14.95
N GLU A 339 -21.75 -29.22 13.72
CA GLU A 339 -21.36 -30.60 13.39
C GLU A 339 -19.91 -30.93 13.77
N LEU A 340 -19.04 -29.93 13.89
CA LEU A 340 -17.66 -30.09 14.36
C LEU A 340 -17.58 -30.58 15.82
N SER A 341 -18.63 -30.41 16.64
CA SER A 341 -18.66 -30.92 18.02
C SER A 341 -18.57 -32.45 18.10
N ASN A 342 -18.91 -33.14 17.00
CA ASN A 342 -18.84 -34.60 16.91
C ASN A 342 -17.43 -35.09 16.52
N CYS A 343 -16.54 -34.19 16.08
CA CYS A 343 -15.16 -34.51 15.76
C CYS A 343 -14.35 -34.61 17.06
N LYS A 344 -14.07 -35.84 17.50
CA LYS A 344 -13.35 -36.09 18.76
C LYS A 344 -11.86 -35.76 18.67
N GLU A 345 -11.25 -35.96 17.49
CA GLU A 345 -9.81 -35.83 17.26
C GLU A 345 -9.56 -35.15 15.89
N PRO A 346 -9.68 -33.81 15.80
CA PRO A 346 -9.22 -33.09 14.62
C PRO A 346 -7.70 -33.17 14.51
N GLU A 347 -7.18 -33.36 13.30
CA GLU A 347 -5.75 -33.23 13.04
C GLU A 347 -5.41 -31.75 12.92
N ILE A 348 -4.52 -31.26 13.78
CA ILE A 348 -4.19 -29.84 13.86
C ILE A 348 -2.73 -29.65 13.46
N VAL A 349 -2.52 -28.77 12.50
CA VAL A 349 -1.21 -28.48 11.93
C VAL A 349 -0.88 -27.02 12.19
N ASN A 350 0.27 -26.79 12.81
CA ASN A 350 0.92 -25.48 12.83
C ASN A 350 1.88 -25.43 11.65
N SER A 351 1.55 -24.64 10.64
CA SER A 351 2.36 -24.43 9.45
C SER A 351 2.65 -22.94 9.33
N PRO A 352 3.79 -22.48 9.87
CA PRO A 352 4.14 -21.07 9.81
C PRO A 352 4.13 -20.52 8.39
N ASP A 353 3.76 -19.26 8.24
CA ASP A 353 3.89 -18.54 6.97
C ASP A 353 4.58 -17.20 7.18
N ASN A 354 5.13 -16.66 6.11
CA ASN A 354 5.91 -15.44 6.11
C ASN A 354 5.00 -14.20 5.98
N PHE A 355 4.92 -13.40 7.05
CA PHE A 355 4.10 -12.19 7.13
C PHE A 355 4.96 -10.92 7.04
N THR A 356 4.41 -9.90 6.41
CA THR A 356 5.07 -8.60 6.19
C THR A 356 4.55 -7.57 7.17
N PRO A 357 5.28 -6.45 7.40
CA PRO A 357 4.86 -5.45 8.38
C PRO A 357 3.47 -4.87 8.19
N ASP A 358 3.00 -4.79 6.95
CA ASP A 358 1.72 -4.19 6.57
C ASP A 358 0.66 -5.20 6.14
N GLY A 359 0.97 -6.50 6.18
CA GLY A 359 0.07 -7.57 5.77
C GLY A 359 -0.19 -7.60 4.26
N ARG A 360 0.70 -7.01 3.45
CA ARG A 360 0.64 -7.03 1.98
C ARG A 360 1.82 -7.80 1.40
N TRP A 361 1.65 -8.36 0.21
CA TRP A 361 2.74 -9.07 -0.48
C TRP A 361 3.95 -8.17 -0.74
N ILE A 362 5.13 -8.78 -0.88
CA ILE A 362 6.36 -8.10 -1.27
C ILE A 362 6.84 -8.66 -2.58
N LEU A 363 6.90 -7.80 -3.59
CA LEU A 363 7.47 -8.13 -4.90
C LEU A 363 8.21 -6.95 -5.52
N GLY A 364 9.13 -7.24 -6.44
CA GLY A 364 9.83 -6.25 -7.25
C GLY A 364 11.34 -6.16 -7.00
N GLU A 365 11.99 -5.27 -7.73
CA GLU A 365 13.41 -4.99 -7.61
C GLU A 365 13.74 -4.25 -6.30
N THR A 366 14.81 -4.70 -5.64
CA THR A 366 15.26 -4.14 -4.35
C THR A 366 15.85 -2.76 -4.52
N ALA A 367 16.01 -2.01 -3.42
CA ALA A 367 16.61 -0.68 -3.52
C ALA A 367 18.15 -0.76 -3.47
N GLU A 368 18.69 -1.81 -2.87
CA GLU A 368 20.12 -1.86 -2.53
C GLU A 368 20.96 -2.48 -3.65
N VAL A 369 20.36 -3.35 -4.46
CA VAL A 369 21.05 -4.12 -5.49
C VAL A 369 20.21 -4.21 -6.76
N ASN A 370 20.74 -3.66 -7.85
CA ASN A 370 20.17 -3.76 -9.19
C ASN A 370 20.14 -5.22 -9.66
N ASN A 371 19.08 -5.57 -10.36
CA ASN A 371 18.72 -6.92 -10.81
C ASN A 371 18.47 -7.94 -9.69
N TYR A 372 18.36 -7.52 -8.43
CA TYR A 372 17.88 -8.37 -7.33
C TYR A 372 16.38 -8.14 -7.15
N PHE A 373 15.58 -9.15 -7.49
CA PHE A 373 14.14 -9.16 -7.34
C PHE A 373 13.71 -9.99 -6.12
N VAL A 374 12.57 -9.64 -5.56
CA VAL A 374 11.94 -10.37 -4.45
C VAL A 374 10.54 -10.78 -4.87
N ALA A 375 10.08 -11.95 -4.42
CA ALA A 375 8.69 -12.35 -4.44
C ALA A 375 8.40 -13.24 -3.20
N CYS A 376 8.10 -12.61 -2.06
CA CYS A 376 7.89 -13.30 -0.78
C CYS A 376 6.85 -12.60 0.10
N GLY A 377 6.69 -13.09 1.34
CA GLY A 377 5.78 -12.46 2.31
C GLY A 377 4.31 -12.59 1.89
N MET A 378 3.86 -13.81 1.63
CA MET A 378 2.54 -14.07 1.03
C MET A 378 1.38 -14.01 2.04
N ASN A 379 1.69 -13.80 3.33
CA ASN A 379 0.74 -13.55 4.41
C ASN A 379 -0.39 -14.60 4.49
N GLY A 380 -0.06 -15.89 4.46
CA GLY A 380 -1.03 -16.99 4.54
C GLY A 380 -1.70 -17.34 3.20
N ASN A 381 -1.40 -16.63 2.11
CA ASN A 381 -2.16 -16.71 0.85
C ASN A 381 -1.27 -16.95 -0.38
N SER A 382 -0.24 -17.80 -0.26
CA SER A 382 0.74 -18.05 -1.32
C SER A 382 0.12 -18.53 -2.64
N LEU A 383 -0.74 -19.55 -2.60
CA LEU A 383 -1.39 -20.09 -3.80
C LEU A 383 -2.24 -19.04 -4.53
N GLN A 384 -3.00 -18.26 -3.77
CA GLN A 384 -4.05 -17.38 -4.30
C GLN A 384 -3.52 -16.36 -5.32
N GLY A 385 -2.32 -15.83 -5.09
CA GLY A 385 -1.69 -14.84 -5.98
C GLY A 385 -0.51 -15.37 -6.79
N ALA A 386 -0.06 -16.62 -6.60
CA ALA A 386 1.24 -17.07 -7.11
C ALA A 386 1.40 -16.92 -8.62
N ALA A 387 0.38 -17.29 -9.41
CA ALA A 387 0.42 -17.17 -10.86
C ALA A 387 0.47 -15.70 -11.32
N GLY A 388 -0.37 -14.83 -10.75
CA GLY A 388 -0.36 -13.39 -11.05
C GLY A 388 0.93 -12.69 -10.64
N ILE A 389 1.46 -13.02 -9.45
CA ILE A 389 2.73 -12.50 -8.95
C ILE A 389 3.89 -12.96 -9.84
N GLY A 390 3.94 -14.25 -10.21
CA GLY A 390 4.99 -14.77 -11.07
C GLY A 390 5.00 -14.11 -12.44
N LYS A 391 3.82 -13.90 -13.04
CA LYS A 391 3.69 -13.10 -14.27
C LYS A 391 4.20 -11.67 -14.07
N ALA A 392 3.76 -10.99 -13.01
CA ALA A 392 4.12 -9.61 -12.75
C ALA A 392 5.63 -9.41 -12.58
N VAL A 393 6.29 -10.32 -11.85
CA VAL A 393 7.75 -10.28 -11.64
C VAL A 393 8.50 -10.63 -12.93
N ALA A 394 8.06 -11.66 -13.66
CA ALA A 394 8.68 -12.04 -14.93
C ALA A 394 8.59 -10.89 -15.95
N GLU A 395 7.42 -10.29 -16.13
CA GLU A 395 7.24 -9.13 -17.01
C GLU A 395 8.07 -7.93 -16.57
N TRP A 396 8.17 -7.65 -15.27
CA TRP A 396 9.03 -6.57 -14.79
C TRP A 396 10.50 -6.81 -15.13
N ILE A 397 11.01 -8.04 -14.93
CA ILE A 397 12.39 -8.40 -15.32
C ILE A 397 12.61 -8.22 -16.83
N ILE A 398 11.62 -8.60 -17.66
CA ILE A 398 11.73 -8.57 -19.12
C ILE A 398 11.65 -7.14 -19.67
N GLU A 399 10.67 -6.36 -19.21
CA GLU A 399 10.38 -5.02 -19.70
C GLU A 399 11.22 -3.94 -19.02
N GLY A 400 11.86 -4.26 -17.88
CA GLY A 400 12.62 -3.32 -17.05
C GLY A 400 11.75 -2.44 -16.16
N GLU A 401 10.42 -2.53 -16.26
CA GLU A 401 9.47 -1.76 -15.45
C GLU A 401 8.14 -2.52 -15.22
N PRO A 402 7.37 -2.17 -14.16
CA PRO A 402 6.06 -2.79 -13.93
C PRO A 402 5.06 -2.52 -15.06
N THR A 403 4.44 -3.59 -15.59
CA THR A 403 3.39 -3.53 -16.62
C THR A 403 2.00 -3.17 -16.07
N GLN A 404 1.85 -3.13 -14.75
CA GLN A 404 0.62 -2.79 -14.03
C GLN A 404 0.94 -2.09 -12.70
N ASP A 405 -0.07 -1.52 -12.04
CA ASP A 405 0.14 -0.83 -10.76
C ASP A 405 0.44 -1.83 -9.62
N LEU A 406 1.72 -1.88 -9.26
CA LEU A 406 2.26 -2.73 -8.19
C LEU A 406 2.78 -1.90 -7.01
N LEU A 407 2.51 -0.59 -6.95
CA LEU A 407 2.97 0.27 -5.85
C LEU A 407 2.57 -0.27 -4.46
N PRO A 408 1.35 -0.85 -4.25
CA PRO A 408 0.99 -1.45 -2.96
C PRO A 408 1.84 -2.64 -2.53
N PHE A 409 2.53 -3.31 -3.46
CA PHE A 409 3.30 -4.55 -3.26
C PHE A 409 4.80 -4.37 -3.40
N ASN A 410 5.25 -3.21 -3.90
CA ASN A 410 6.65 -2.93 -4.17
C ASN A 410 7.50 -3.05 -2.89
N VAL A 411 8.61 -3.81 -2.95
CA VAL A 411 9.56 -3.99 -1.83
C VAL A 411 10.16 -2.67 -1.34
N GLN A 412 10.29 -1.67 -2.22
CA GLN A 412 10.89 -0.37 -1.93
C GLN A 412 10.02 0.52 -1.02
N ARG A 413 8.82 0.09 -0.63
CA ARG A 413 7.93 0.85 0.28
C ARG A 413 8.38 0.84 1.76
N PHE A 414 9.40 0.05 2.10
CA PHE A 414 9.88 -0.09 3.47
C PHE A 414 11.15 0.72 3.74
N LEU A 415 11.62 0.73 4.99
CA LEU A 415 12.88 1.34 5.42
C LEU A 415 13.70 0.24 6.13
N ASP A 416 14.97 0.51 6.41
CA ASP A 416 15.83 -0.44 7.14
C ASP A 416 15.26 -0.85 8.50
N VAL A 417 14.62 0.09 9.21
CA VAL A 417 13.96 -0.18 10.49
C VAL A 417 12.87 -1.25 10.37
N HIS A 418 12.20 -1.36 9.23
CA HIS A 418 11.18 -2.38 9.00
C HIS A 418 11.78 -3.78 8.80
N ASN A 419 13.06 -3.88 8.42
CA ASN A 419 13.77 -5.15 8.28
C ASN A 419 14.39 -5.63 9.60
N ASN A 420 14.31 -4.83 10.67
CA ASN A 420 14.78 -5.21 11.98
C ASN A 420 13.99 -6.42 12.51
N ARG A 421 14.71 -7.43 13.01
CA ARG A 421 14.10 -8.69 13.45
C ARG A 421 13.12 -8.49 14.62
N GLN A 422 13.46 -7.69 15.62
CA GLN A 422 12.58 -7.41 16.75
C GLN A 422 11.35 -6.61 16.31
N TYR A 423 11.52 -5.65 15.39
CA TYR A 423 10.40 -4.94 14.78
C TYR A 423 9.39 -5.92 14.16
N LEU A 424 9.88 -6.85 13.34
CA LEU A 424 9.05 -7.85 12.66
C LEU A 424 8.36 -8.80 13.65
N GLN A 425 9.10 -9.30 14.65
CA GLN A 425 8.55 -10.16 15.71
C GLN A 425 7.43 -9.47 16.50
N GLN A 426 7.58 -8.18 16.81
CA GLN A 426 6.52 -7.43 17.50
C GLN A 426 5.34 -7.13 16.58
N ARG A 427 5.59 -6.79 15.30
CA ARG A 427 4.53 -6.49 14.33
C ARG A 427 3.67 -7.70 14.00
N ILE A 428 4.24 -8.90 13.98
CA ILE A 428 3.51 -10.14 13.71
C ILE A 428 2.34 -10.36 14.66
N LYS A 429 2.51 -9.98 15.93
CA LYS A 429 1.53 -10.19 17.00
C LYS A 429 0.15 -9.63 16.68
N GLU A 430 0.07 -8.63 15.80
CA GLU A 430 -1.21 -8.07 15.34
C GLU A 430 -1.46 -8.24 13.84
N VAL A 431 -0.43 -8.35 12.99
CA VAL A 431 -0.63 -8.28 11.52
C VAL A 431 -1.38 -9.48 10.95
N VAL A 432 -1.25 -10.66 11.56
CA VAL A 432 -1.94 -11.87 11.13
C VAL A 432 -3.45 -11.67 11.29
N GLY A 433 -3.93 -11.41 12.51
CA GLY A 433 -5.35 -11.12 12.78
C GLY A 433 -5.89 -9.90 12.04
N ARG A 434 -5.05 -8.92 11.70
CA ARG A 434 -5.48 -7.77 10.89
C ARG A 434 -6.01 -8.15 9.51
N HIS A 435 -5.68 -9.34 8.97
CA HIS A 435 -6.25 -9.84 7.72
C HIS A 435 -7.77 -9.94 7.76
N TYR A 436 -8.34 -10.32 8.91
CA TYR A 436 -9.78 -10.53 9.09
C TYR A 436 -10.46 -9.46 9.94
N SER A 437 -9.69 -8.54 10.54
CA SER A 437 -10.22 -7.42 11.30
C SER A 437 -10.97 -6.40 10.42
N VAL A 438 -11.88 -5.63 11.00
CA VAL A 438 -12.41 -4.43 10.34
C VAL A 438 -11.35 -3.33 10.41
N LEU A 439 -10.80 -2.94 9.26
CA LEU A 439 -9.84 -1.84 9.16
C LEU A 439 -10.59 -0.53 8.90
N TYR A 440 -11.00 0.14 9.98
CA TYR A 440 -11.68 1.44 9.89
C TYR A 440 -10.76 2.50 9.29
N PRO A 441 -11.18 3.21 8.22
CA PRO A 441 -10.34 4.21 7.56
C PRO A 441 -9.80 5.26 8.53
N PHE A 442 -8.48 5.45 8.52
CA PHE A 442 -7.74 6.40 9.36
C PHE A 442 -7.89 6.22 10.89
N GLN A 443 -8.49 5.11 11.33
CA GLN A 443 -8.80 4.81 12.74
C GLN A 443 -8.29 3.42 13.15
N CYS A 444 -7.40 2.83 12.36
CA CYS A 444 -6.88 1.47 12.53
C CYS A 444 -5.37 1.46 12.71
N GLU A 445 -4.84 2.31 13.60
CA GLU A 445 -3.40 2.38 13.87
C GLU A 445 -2.87 1.08 14.49
N TYR A 446 -1.57 0.87 14.33
CA TYR A 446 -0.90 -0.30 14.88
C TYR A 446 -0.59 -0.13 16.37
N LYS A 447 -0.62 -1.23 17.12
CA LYS A 447 -0.35 -1.25 18.57
C LYS A 447 1.08 -1.59 18.91
N HIS A 448 1.73 -2.46 18.13
CA HIS A 448 3.10 -2.91 18.38
C HIS A 448 4.12 -2.12 17.58
N ALA A 449 5.41 -2.24 17.90
CA ALA A 449 6.51 -1.64 17.15
C ALA A 449 6.27 -0.15 16.80
N ARG A 450 5.99 0.64 17.85
CA ARG A 450 5.69 2.08 17.84
C ARG A 450 6.83 2.88 18.48
N LYS A 451 6.82 4.20 18.33
CA LYS A 451 7.76 5.16 18.93
C LYS A 451 9.22 4.91 18.53
N LEU A 452 9.44 4.53 17.26
CA LEU A 452 10.77 4.22 16.71
C LEU A 452 11.41 5.44 16.04
N ARG A 453 10.64 6.16 15.22
CA ARG A 453 11.03 7.46 14.68
C ARG A 453 10.05 8.48 15.21
N CYS A 454 10.54 9.44 15.97
CA CYS A 454 9.76 10.54 16.51
C CYS A 454 10.42 11.84 16.05
N SER A 455 9.61 12.85 15.73
CA SER A 455 10.15 14.21 15.71
C SER A 455 10.56 14.60 17.13
N PRO A 456 11.48 15.56 17.30
CA PRO A 456 11.76 16.17 18.61
C PRO A 456 10.52 16.70 19.33
N LEU A 457 9.42 16.98 18.61
CA LEU A 457 8.18 17.49 19.19
C LEU A 457 7.32 16.40 19.83
N TYR A 458 7.52 15.12 19.48
CA TYR A 458 6.66 14.01 19.91
C TYR A 458 6.27 14.05 21.39
N SER A 459 7.26 14.14 22.28
CA SER A 459 7.01 14.08 23.74
C SER A 459 6.19 15.27 24.23
N VAL A 460 6.41 16.46 23.66
CA VAL A 460 5.67 17.67 24.02
C VAL A 460 4.24 17.60 23.48
N LEU A 461 4.05 17.15 22.23
CA LEU A 461 2.72 16.96 21.65
C LEU A 461 1.93 15.89 22.44
N GLU A 462 2.58 14.81 22.89
CA GLU A 462 1.97 13.79 23.75
C GLU A 462 1.50 14.39 25.10
N THR A 463 2.18 15.41 25.63
CA THR A 463 1.74 16.12 26.84
C THR A 463 0.56 17.07 26.62
N LYS A 464 0.19 17.32 25.36
CA LYS A 464 -0.92 18.19 24.96
C LYS A 464 -2.13 17.43 24.39
N GLY A 465 -2.20 16.14 24.64
CA GLY A 465 -3.34 15.32 24.20
C GLY A 465 -3.25 14.85 22.74
N ALA A 466 -2.08 14.89 22.11
CA ALA A 466 -1.92 14.33 20.76
C ALA A 466 -2.22 12.82 20.73
N VAL A 467 -3.05 12.41 19.78
CA VAL A 467 -3.29 11.01 19.44
C VAL A 467 -2.49 10.65 18.20
N PHE A 468 -1.61 9.66 18.30
CA PHE A 468 -0.62 9.38 17.26
C PHE A 468 -0.96 8.19 16.37
N GLY A 469 -0.63 8.32 15.09
CA GLY A 469 -0.57 7.24 14.10
C GLY A 469 0.81 7.14 13.46
N ILE A 470 1.03 6.09 12.65
CA ILE A 470 2.34 5.84 12.05
C ILE A 470 2.36 5.91 10.53
N LYS A 471 3.45 6.47 9.99
CA LYS A 471 3.78 6.40 8.57
C LYS A 471 5.30 6.35 8.42
N MET A 472 5.82 5.34 7.70
CA MET A 472 7.27 5.17 7.50
C MET A 472 8.06 5.20 8.83
N ALA A 473 7.51 4.49 9.83
CA ALA A 473 7.94 4.43 11.22
C ALA A 473 7.90 5.75 12.03
N TYR A 474 7.53 6.88 11.41
CA TYR A 474 7.30 8.14 12.12
C TYR A 474 5.98 8.13 12.89
N GLU A 475 6.05 8.53 14.16
CA GLU A 475 4.89 8.96 14.94
C GLU A 475 4.40 10.32 14.45
N ARG A 476 3.11 10.41 14.09
CA ARG A 476 2.47 11.64 13.62
C ARG A 476 1.22 11.92 14.44
N ALA A 477 1.10 13.13 14.96
CA ALA A 477 -0.14 13.57 15.60
C ALA A 477 -1.27 13.54 14.56
N LEU A 478 -2.28 12.72 14.79
CA LEU A 478 -3.45 12.60 13.93
C LEU A 478 -4.46 13.70 14.21
N TYR A 479 -4.71 13.93 15.50
CA TYR A 479 -5.50 15.02 16.07
C TYR A 479 -5.08 15.23 17.54
N PHE A 480 -5.55 16.32 18.14
CA PHE A 480 -5.37 16.66 19.54
C PHE A 480 -6.70 16.56 20.28
N ASP A 481 -6.74 15.78 21.35
CA ASP A 481 -7.89 15.73 22.25
C ASP A 481 -7.87 16.98 23.15
N SER A 482 -8.70 17.98 22.84
CA SER A 482 -8.76 19.25 23.57
C SER A 482 -9.35 19.12 24.98
N SER A 483 -9.96 17.97 25.31
CA SER A 483 -10.47 17.67 26.64
C SER A 483 -9.40 17.11 27.60
N TYR A 484 -8.26 16.67 27.07
CA TYR A 484 -7.17 16.08 27.84
C TYR A 484 -6.56 17.07 28.83
N LYS A 485 -6.35 16.64 30.08
CA LYS A 485 -5.63 17.42 31.10
C LYS A 485 -4.33 16.73 31.51
N PRO A 486 -3.26 17.51 31.81
CA PRO A 486 -2.04 16.94 32.38
C PRO A 486 -2.35 16.16 33.66
N GLY A 487 -1.91 14.90 33.72
CA GLY A 487 -2.21 13.96 34.82
C GLY A 487 -3.21 12.87 34.44
N ASP A 488 -4.02 13.08 33.40
CA ASP A 488 -4.91 12.04 32.87
C ASP A 488 -4.13 10.95 32.12
N PHE A 489 -4.77 9.80 31.94
CA PHE A 489 -4.28 8.78 31.02
C PHE A 489 -4.13 9.37 29.62
N LYS A 490 -3.03 9.02 28.94
CA LYS A 490 -2.78 9.49 27.57
C LYS A 490 -3.94 9.10 26.66
N PRO A 491 -4.46 10.05 25.84
CA PRO A 491 -5.56 9.73 24.95
C PRO A 491 -5.11 8.69 23.93
N SER A 492 -6.05 7.83 23.55
CA SER A 492 -5.86 6.81 22.53
C SER A 492 -6.94 6.93 21.48
N MET A 493 -6.66 6.47 20.26
CA MET A 493 -7.66 6.39 19.19
C MET A 493 -8.94 5.69 19.71
N PRO A 494 -10.12 6.32 19.62
CA PRO A 494 -11.36 5.69 20.04
C PRO A 494 -11.70 4.48 19.14
N PRO A 495 -12.67 3.63 19.54
CA PRO A 495 -13.16 2.58 18.67
C PRO A 495 -13.56 3.15 17.30
N GLY A 496 -13.05 2.54 16.24
CA GLY A 496 -13.24 3.01 14.87
C GLY A 496 -14.71 2.97 14.45
N SER A 497 -15.05 3.81 13.47
CA SER A 497 -16.41 3.96 12.94
C SER A 497 -16.37 4.21 11.43
N PHE A 498 -17.42 3.76 10.72
CA PHE A 498 -17.67 4.15 9.32
C PHE A 498 -18.46 5.46 9.18
N PHE A 499 -19.04 5.93 10.28
CA PHE A 499 -19.80 7.18 10.37
C PHE A 499 -18.86 8.34 10.73
N LYS A 500 -19.45 9.51 11.02
CA LYS A 500 -18.73 10.65 11.60
C LYS A 500 -17.78 10.20 12.73
N PRO A 501 -16.47 10.51 12.64
CA PRO A 501 -15.52 10.12 13.68
C PRO A 501 -15.87 10.75 15.02
N LYS A 502 -15.62 10.02 16.11
CA LYS A 502 -15.86 10.50 17.47
C LYS A 502 -15.00 11.71 17.87
N PHE A 503 -13.88 11.92 17.17
CA PHE A 503 -12.96 13.04 17.36
C PHE A 503 -13.19 14.17 16.34
N PHE A 504 -14.31 14.16 15.60
CA PHE A 504 -14.59 15.16 14.56
C PHE A 504 -14.60 16.59 15.11
N ASP A 505 -15.17 16.81 16.29
CA ASP A 505 -15.27 18.17 16.85
C ASP A 505 -13.89 18.75 17.18
N PHE A 506 -12.94 17.91 17.65
CA PHE A 506 -11.54 18.32 17.82
C PHE A 506 -10.90 18.73 16.49
N MET A 507 -11.15 17.98 15.41
CA MET A 507 -10.67 18.36 14.08
C MET A 507 -11.29 19.68 13.60
N LYS A 508 -12.56 19.94 13.94
CA LYS A 508 -13.24 21.20 13.61
C LYS A 508 -12.62 22.37 14.38
N GLU A 509 -12.31 22.20 15.66
CA GLU A 509 -11.56 23.19 16.45
C GLU A 509 -10.19 23.50 15.84
N GLU A 510 -9.45 22.46 15.46
CA GLU A 510 -8.15 22.59 14.78
C GLU A 510 -8.25 23.34 13.44
N TYR A 511 -9.30 23.07 12.65
CA TYR A 511 -9.57 23.79 11.40
C TYR A 511 -9.88 25.27 11.67
N LEU A 512 -10.73 25.57 12.66
CA LEU A 512 -11.06 26.95 13.03
C LEU A 512 -9.82 27.72 13.48
N ALA A 513 -8.90 27.07 14.20
CA ALA A 513 -7.61 27.68 14.56
C ALA A 513 -6.78 28.04 13.32
N CYS A 514 -6.70 27.16 12.31
CA CYS A 514 -6.06 27.49 11.03
C CYS A 514 -6.75 28.64 10.30
N ARG A 515 -8.08 28.74 10.41
CA ARG A 515 -8.89 29.69 9.65
C ARG A 515 -8.90 31.10 10.25
N GLU A 516 -8.94 31.21 11.57
CA GLU A 516 -9.11 32.48 12.30
C GLU A 516 -7.84 32.94 13.03
N GLY A 517 -6.92 32.00 13.28
CA GLY A 517 -5.71 32.18 14.07
C GLY A 517 -4.48 31.66 13.34
N VAL A 518 -3.73 30.78 14.04
CA VAL A 518 -2.58 30.07 13.51
C VAL A 518 -2.62 28.60 13.92
N GLY A 519 -2.72 27.69 12.96
CA GLY A 519 -2.47 26.27 13.18
C GLY A 519 -0.98 25.94 13.11
N ILE A 520 -0.49 25.14 14.05
CA ILE A 520 0.87 24.63 14.14
C ILE A 520 0.85 23.12 13.89
N ILE A 521 1.41 22.66 12.77
CA ILE A 521 1.35 21.26 12.35
C ILE A 521 2.76 20.69 12.24
N ASP A 522 3.01 19.55 12.92
CA ASP A 522 4.25 18.78 12.73
C ASP A 522 4.19 17.97 11.43
N MET A 523 5.03 18.35 10.47
CA MET A 523 5.16 17.74 9.16
C MET A 523 6.53 17.08 8.97
N SER A 524 7.21 16.75 10.06
CA SER A 524 8.59 16.22 10.04
C SER A 524 8.75 14.92 9.27
N SER A 525 7.67 14.18 9.00
CA SER A 525 7.73 12.91 8.28
C SER A 525 7.92 13.04 6.77
N PHE A 526 7.80 14.22 6.15
CA PHE A 526 8.05 14.36 4.71
C PHE A 526 9.48 13.94 4.35
N SER A 527 9.68 13.30 3.20
CA SER A 527 11.00 12.87 2.77
C SER A 527 11.80 14.08 2.28
N LYS A 528 13.06 14.18 2.67
CA LYS A 528 13.92 15.35 2.38
C LYS A 528 15.25 14.88 1.84
N ILE A 529 15.60 15.31 0.65
CA ILE A 529 16.83 14.89 -0.04
C ILE A 529 17.62 16.13 -0.46
N GLU A 530 18.86 16.23 0.00
CA GLU A 530 19.82 17.20 -0.53
C GLU A 530 20.49 16.64 -1.78
N ILE A 531 20.55 17.46 -2.83
CA ILE A 531 21.15 17.12 -4.12
C ILE A 531 22.20 18.20 -4.39
N LYS A 532 23.47 17.80 -4.53
CA LYS A 532 24.59 18.73 -4.75
C LYS A 532 25.59 18.19 -5.76
N SER A 533 26.33 19.06 -6.41
CA SER A 533 27.48 18.74 -7.28
C SER A 533 28.57 19.81 -7.14
N GLU A 534 29.76 19.55 -7.70
CA GLU A 534 30.82 20.55 -7.82
C GLU A 534 30.45 21.65 -8.81
N GLY A 535 29.89 21.28 -9.97
CA GLY A 535 29.49 22.21 -11.03
C GLY A 535 27.97 22.32 -11.24
N LEU A 536 27.58 22.80 -12.42
CA LEU A 536 26.18 23.01 -12.83
C LEU A 536 25.53 21.78 -13.50
N GLU A 537 26.22 20.63 -13.55
CA GLU A 537 25.67 19.40 -14.14
C GLU A 537 24.38 18.93 -13.45
N ILE A 538 24.22 19.26 -12.16
CA ILE A 538 22.99 19.04 -11.40
C ILE A 538 21.78 19.74 -12.02
N VAL A 539 21.96 20.93 -12.60
CA VAL A 539 20.87 21.67 -13.25
C VAL A 539 20.40 20.89 -14.47
N THR A 540 21.33 20.47 -15.33
CA THR A 540 21.02 19.64 -16.50
C THR A 540 20.39 18.30 -16.10
N PHE A 541 20.88 17.68 -15.03
CA PHE A 541 20.32 16.43 -14.51
C PHE A 541 18.87 16.61 -14.03
N LEU A 542 18.61 17.58 -13.15
CA LEU A 542 17.27 17.82 -12.64
C LEU A 542 16.32 18.34 -13.73
N GLN A 543 16.80 19.09 -14.73
CA GLN A 543 16.00 19.49 -15.88
C GLN A 543 15.52 18.30 -16.71
N LYS A 544 16.24 17.17 -16.71
CA LYS A 544 15.81 15.92 -17.37
C LYS A 544 14.84 15.11 -16.52
N LEU A 545 14.92 15.19 -15.19
CA LEU A 545 14.03 14.45 -14.30
C LEU A 545 12.69 15.15 -14.05
N CYS A 546 12.71 16.49 -13.98
CA CYS A 546 11.56 17.30 -13.61
C CYS A 546 10.82 17.82 -14.85
N SER A 547 9.48 17.73 -14.85
CA SER A 547 8.64 18.28 -15.92
C SER A 547 8.49 19.80 -15.89
N ASN A 548 8.80 20.46 -14.76
CA ASN A 548 8.85 21.92 -14.67
C ASN A 548 10.29 22.45 -14.80
N ASP A 549 10.44 23.76 -14.93
CA ASP A 549 11.77 24.39 -14.97
C ASP A 549 12.36 24.49 -13.57
N VAL A 550 13.51 23.84 -13.36
CA VAL A 550 14.25 23.86 -12.09
C VAL A 550 15.45 24.81 -12.13
N ASN A 551 15.73 25.44 -13.27
CA ASN A 551 16.75 26.48 -13.41
C ASN A 551 16.18 27.85 -12.99
N ILE A 552 15.53 27.88 -11.82
CA ILE A 552 14.95 29.08 -11.20
C ILE A 552 16.01 29.87 -10.42
N PRO A 553 15.80 31.13 -10.04
CA PRO A 553 16.76 31.87 -9.21
C PRO A 553 17.07 31.16 -7.87
N VAL A 554 18.28 31.36 -7.33
CA VAL A 554 18.59 30.91 -5.96
C VAL A 554 17.64 31.59 -4.98
N GLY A 555 17.10 30.83 -4.02
CA GLY A 555 16.03 31.30 -3.12
C GLY A 555 14.62 30.96 -3.61
N ALA A 556 14.45 30.55 -4.87
CA ALA A 556 13.15 30.15 -5.40
C ALA A 556 12.86 28.65 -5.16
N ILE A 557 11.57 28.33 -5.22
CA ILE A 557 11.01 26.99 -5.12
C ILE A 557 10.19 26.71 -6.38
N VAL A 558 10.23 25.49 -6.86
CA VAL A 558 9.31 25.02 -7.91
C VAL A 558 8.61 23.74 -7.47
N HIS A 559 7.30 23.71 -7.67
CA HIS A 559 6.52 22.47 -7.60
C HIS A 559 6.61 21.75 -8.95
N THR A 560 7.00 20.49 -8.94
CA THR A 560 7.22 19.71 -10.15
C THR A 560 6.95 18.23 -9.92
N GLY A 561 6.50 17.55 -10.97
CA GLY A 561 6.54 16.10 -11.02
C GLY A 561 7.83 15.58 -11.65
N MET A 562 8.19 14.36 -11.31
CA MET A 562 9.10 13.51 -12.07
C MET A 562 8.28 12.40 -12.70
N GLN A 563 8.41 12.17 -14.00
CA GLN A 563 7.58 11.22 -14.74
C GLN A 563 8.37 10.00 -15.21
N ASN A 564 7.66 8.91 -15.50
CA ASN A 564 8.17 7.77 -16.28
C ASN A 564 7.94 7.98 -17.79
N GLU A 565 8.42 7.05 -18.62
CA GLU A 565 8.32 7.16 -20.09
C GLU A 565 6.87 7.19 -20.60
N ARG A 566 5.90 6.68 -19.81
CA ARG A 566 4.46 6.76 -20.12
C ARG A 566 3.84 8.10 -19.71
N GLY A 567 4.60 9.00 -19.10
CA GLY A 567 4.14 10.30 -18.58
C GLY A 567 3.46 10.23 -17.21
N GLY A 568 3.45 9.07 -16.55
CA GLY A 568 2.89 8.88 -15.22
C GLY A 568 3.84 9.37 -14.12
N TYR A 569 3.32 9.75 -12.94
CA TYR A 569 4.16 10.27 -11.85
C TYR A 569 5.03 9.17 -11.21
N GLU A 570 6.32 9.43 -11.13
CA GLU A 570 7.27 8.69 -10.29
C GLU A 570 7.49 9.39 -8.96
N ASN A 571 7.36 10.73 -8.95
CA ASN A 571 7.37 11.56 -7.77
C ASN A 571 6.60 12.86 -8.01
N ASP A 572 5.94 13.36 -6.98
CA ASP A 572 5.35 14.70 -6.93
C ASP A 572 6.07 15.45 -5.81
N CYS A 573 6.76 16.55 -6.15
CA CYS A 573 7.74 17.12 -5.23
C CYS A 573 7.93 18.63 -5.38
N MET A 574 8.60 19.18 -4.38
CA MET A 574 9.11 20.55 -4.41
C MET A 574 10.62 20.52 -4.52
N ILE A 575 11.15 21.36 -5.40
CA ILE A 575 12.58 21.57 -5.59
C ILE A 575 12.91 22.99 -5.15
N VAL A 576 13.82 23.11 -4.18
CA VAL A 576 14.28 24.37 -3.60
C VAL A 576 15.70 24.62 -4.08
N ARG A 577 15.95 25.72 -4.81
CA ARG A 577 17.31 26.03 -5.30
C ARG A 577 18.08 26.79 -4.24
N GLN A 578 19.00 26.09 -3.56
CA GLN A 578 19.72 26.64 -2.42
C GLN A 578 21.01 27.38 -2.78
N ALA A 579 21.65 26.97 -3.86
CA ALA A 579 22.80 27.61 -4.47
C ALA A 579 22.82 27.29 -5.96
N GLU A 580 23.82 27.77 -6.69
CA GLU A 580 23.94 27.46 -8.12
C GLU A 580 24.05 25.95 -8.39
N ASN A 581 24.73 25.22 -7.50
CA ASN A 581 25.01 23.78 -7.55
C ASN A 581 24.40 22.97 -6.38
N ARG A 582 23.37 23.51 -5.71
CA ARG A 582 22.73 22.85 -4.55
C ARG A 582 21.22 22.99 -4.57
N TYR A 583 20.54 21.87 -4.39
CA TYR A 583 19.09 21.76 -4.34
C TYR A 583 18.64 20.98 -3.10
N PHE A 584 17.47 21.31 -2.60
CA PHE A 584 16.79 20.59 -1.53
C PHE A 584 15.41 20.14 -2.03
N MET A 585 15.18 18.84 -2.05
CA MET A 585 13.94 18.23 -2.53
C MET A 585 13.07 17.79 -1.36
N VAL A 586 11.79 18.09 -1.44
CA VAL A 586 10.76 17.62 -0.51
C VAL A 586 9.80 16.71 -1.26
N SER A 587 9.63 15.49 -0.76
CA SER A 587 8.79 14.46 -1.36
C SER A 587 7.84 13.85 -0.31
N PRO A 588 6.73 13.23 -0.73
CA PRO A 588 5.80 12.53 0.17
C PRO A 588 6.51 11.54 1.11
N THR A 589 5.99 11.38 2.33
CA THR A 589 6.59 10.50 3.36
C THR A 589 6.86 9.09 2.85
N SER A 590 5.93 8.47 2.11
CA SER A 590 6.07 7.08 1.63
C SER A 590 7.10 6.90 0.51
N GLN A 591 7.68 7.98 -0.01
CA GLN A 591 8.62 7.90 -1.12
C GLN A 591 10.07 7.76 -0.68
N GLN A 592 10.39 7.96 0.62
CA GLN A 592 11.75 8.11 1.14
C GLN A 592 12.78 7.17 0.48
N THR A 593 12.53 5.86 0.47
CA THR A 593 13.44 4.90 -0.18
C THR A 593 13.29 4.85 -1.69
N ARG A 594 12.06 4.67 -2.19
CA ARG A 594 11.79 4.45 -3.62
C ARG A 594 12.29 5.59 -4.50
N ILE A 595 12.03 6.84 -4.12
CA ILE A 595 12.47 7.98 -4.94
C ILE A 595 13.96 8.25 -4.80
N TYR A 596 14.54 8.01 -3.63
CA TYR A 596 15.98 8.09 -3.45
C TYR A 596 16.68 7.16 -4.44
N GLU A 597 16.20 5.92 -4.54
CA GLU A 597 16.78 4.94 -5.46
C GLU A 597 16.54 5.30 -6.93
N TRP A 598 15.30 5.63 -7.29
CA TRP A 598 14.96 5.99 -8.66
C TRP A 598 15.78 7.17 -9.20
N ILE A 599 16.16 8.13 -8.35
CA ILE A 599 17.05 9.24 -8.72
C ILE A 599 18.50 8.74 -8.78
N SER A 600 18.97 7.97 -7.79
CA SER A 600 20.32 7.39 -7.74
C SER A 600 20.68 6.65 -9.04
N ASP A 601 19.77 5.80 -9.53
CA ASP A 601 19.97 5.03 -10.78
C ASP A 601 20.15 5.91 -12.02
N LYS A 602 19.66 7.15 -11.99
CA LYS A 602 19.71 8.08 -13.11
C LYS A 602 20.93 8.99 -13.06
N ILE A 603 21.69 8.97 -11.97
CA ILE A 603 22.90 9.77 -11.83
C ILE A 603 23.92 9.30 -12.89
N PRO A 604 24.45 10.21 -13.73
CA PRO A 604 25.47 9.83 -14.70
C PRO A 604 26.73 9.32 -13.99
N LYS A 605 27.26 8.15 -14.44
CA LYS A 605 28.41 7.45 -13.83
C LYS A 605 29.68 8.28 -13.64
N ARG A 606 29.87 9.37 -14.40
CA ARG A 606 31.05 10.27 -14.33
C ARG A 606 30.70 11.67 -13.83
N SER A 607 29.61 11.82 -13.08
CA SER A 607 29.20 13.11 -12.48
C SER A 607 29.64 13.23 -11.03
N THR A 608 29.68 14.46 -10.50
CA THR A 608 29.96 14.73 -9.08
C THR A 608 28.67 14.87 -8.26
N ILE A 609 27.53 14.48 -8.83
CA ILE A 609 26.21 14.62 -8.19
C ILE A 609 26.12 13.62 -7.04
N VAL A 610 25.74 14.13 -5.87
CA VAL A 610 25.53 13.34 -4.65
C VAL A 610 24.13 13.61 -4.10
N LEU A 611 23.45 12.54 -3.70
CA LEU A 611 22.20 12.57 -2.94
C LEU A 611 22.49 12.32 -1.46
N ASN A 612 21.80 13.03 -0.58
CA ASN A 612 21.82 12.75 0.85
C ASN A 612 20.40 12.78 1.39
N ASP A 613 19.95 11.69 2.00
CA ASP A 613 18.69 11.67 2.75
C ASP A 613 18.90 12.43 4.07
N VAL A 614 18.34 13.63 4.13
CA VAL A 614 18.40 14.52 5.30
C VAL A 614 17.05 14.57 6.03
N THR A 615 16.18 13.59 5.81
CA THR A 615 14.82 13.53 6.36
C THR A 615 14.80 13.74 7.87
N SER A 616 15.72 13.10 8.60
CA SER A 616 15.81 13.17 10.08
C SER A 616 16.55 14.41 10.60
N MET A 617 17.29 15.14 9.75
CA MET A 617 18.04 16.34 10.16
C MET A 617 17.14 17.54 10.43
N TYR A 618 15.92 17.54 9.88
CA TYR A 618 14.98 18.64 10.00
C TYR A 618 13.67 18.23 10.66
N THR A 619 13.28 19.00 11.65
CA THR A 619 11.89 19.06 12.13
C THR A 619 11.14 20.08 11.29
N VAL A 620 9.96 19.71 10.80
CA VAL A 620 9.18 20.57 9.91
C VAL A 620 7.93 21.03 10.63
N ILE A 621 7.78 22.34 10.77
CA ILE A 621 6.62 22.97 11.41
C ILE A 621 5.90 23.81 10.37
N ASN A 622 4.68 23.41 10.02
CA ASN A 622 3.78 24.24 9.23
C ASN A 622 3.08 25.24 10.15
N VAL A 623 3.20 26.52 9.82
CA VAL A 623 2.56 27.65 10.51
C VAL A 623 1.50 28.20 9.56
N VAL A 624 0.25 27.81 9.77
CA VAL A 624 -0.86 27.95 8.82
C VAL A 624 -1.90 28.91 9.37
N GLY A 625 -2.34 29.88 8.57
CA GLY A 625 -3.44 30.77 8.89
C GLY A 625 -3.13 32.24 8.61
N PRO A 626 -4.17 33.10 8.61
CA PRO A 626 -4.04 34.51 8.22
C PRO A 626 -3.09 35.31 9.11
N LYS A 627 -2.86 34.85 10.35
CA LYS A 627 -2.00 35.50 11.34
C LYS A 627 -0.56 34.98 11.36
N ALA A 628 -0.23 33.98 10.55
CA ALA A 628 1.09 33.35 10.50
C ALA A 628 2.23 34.35 10.18
N HIS A 629 1.99 35.29 9.27
CA HIS A 629 2.95 36.35 8.93
C HIS A 629 3.29 37.20 10.15
N GLY A 630 2.26 37.70 10.87
CA GLY A 630 2.46 38.55 12.05
C GLY A 630 3.29 37.85 13.12
N LEU A 631 2.94 36.61 13.46
CA LEU A 631 3.66 35.80 14.43
C LEU A 631 5.14 35.60 14.04
N LEU A 632 5.42 35.23 12.78
CA LEU A 632 6.81 35.00 12.36
C LEU A 632 7.63 36.29 12.24
N SER A 633 7.00 37.41 11.86
CA SER A 633 7.66 38.72 11.86
C SER A 633 8.15 39.11 13.25
N GLU A 634 7.30 38.90 14.26
CA GLU A 634 7.67 39.17 15.66
C GLU A 634 8.81 38.24 16.14
N LEU A 635 8.71 36.94 15.83
CA LEU A 635 9.71 35.96 16.28
C LEU A 635 11.07 36.08 15.61
N SER A 636 11.13 36.62 14.39
CA SER A 636 12.37 36.67 13.59
C SER A 636 13.08 38.01 13.62
N ASN A 637 12.42 39.08 14.08
CA ASN A 637 12.89 40.46 13.96
C ASN A 637 13.32 40.83 12.51
N SER A 638 12.75 40.16 11.52
CA SER A 638 13.09 40.27 10.10
C SER A 638 11.81 40.42 9.27
N ASP A 639 11.87 41.06 8.10
CA ASP A 639 10.71 41.13 7.21
C ASP A 639 10.36 39.73 6.67
N MET A 640 9.23 39.17 7.11
CA MET A 640 8.76 37.82 6.72
C MET A 640 7.95 37.80 5.44
N ARG A 641 7.82 38.91 4.73
CA ARG A 641 7.24 38.94 3.39
C ARG A 641 8.13 38.14 2.43
N LEU A 642 7.58 37.05 1.95
CA LEU A 642 8.19 36.19 0.94
C LEU A 642 7.24 36.12 -0.24
N ALA A 643 7.81 36.11 -1.46
CA ALA A 643 7.02 35.77 -2.63
C ALA A 643 6.53 34.31 -2.50
N PRO A 644 5.32 33.97 -2.99
CA PRO A 644 4.88 32.58 -3.06
C PRO A 644 5.92 31.71 -3.75
N PHE A 645 6.14 30.50 -3.24
CA PHE A 645 7.18 29.59 -3.75
C PHE A 645 8.59 30.19 -3.72
N SER A 646 8.91 30.95 -2.68
CA SER A 646 10.29 31.31 -2.33
C SER A 646 10.62 30.83 -0.92
N TYR A 647 11.91 30.75 -0.62
CA TYR A 647 12.41 30.47 0.72
C TYR A 647 13.50 31.46 1.11
N LYS A 648 13.70 31.60 2.41
CA LYS A 648 14.87 32.28 2.99
C LYS A 648 15.33 31.57 4.24
N LYS A 649 16.58 31.78 4.64
CA LYS A 649 17.05 31.45 5.97
C LYS A 649 16.89 32.67 6.88
N VAL A 650 16.28 32.48 8.03
CA VAL A 650 16.12 33.51 9.07
C VAL A 650 16.35 32.93 10.44
N ASN A 651 16.60 33.81 11.39
CA ASN A 651 16.55 33.45 12.79
C ASN A 651 15.08 33.38 13.22
N VAL A 652 14.69 32.36 13.98
CA VAL A 652 13.36 32.25 14.58
C VAL A 652 13.54 32.04 16.07
N GLY A 653 13.14 33.04 16.86
CA GLY A 653 13.51 33.13 18.27
C GLY A 653 15.04 33.24 18.42
N TYR A 654 15.67 32.17 18.88
CA TYR A 654 17.14 32.09 19.03
C TYR A 654 17.75 30.99 18.14
N ALA A 655 16.93 30.32 17.33
CA ALA A 655 17.41 29.34 16.37
C ALA A 655 17.90 30.07 15.14
N SER A 656 19.16 29.88 14.78
CA SER A 656 19.75 30.44 13.57
C SER A 656 19.45 29.57 12.35
N ASP A 657 19.47 30.19 11.16
CA ASP A 657 19.43 29.50 9.86
C ASP A 657 18.21 28.59 9.63
N VAL A 658 17.06 28.91 10.23
CA VAL A 658 15.80 28.21 9.96
C VAL A 658 15.37 28.53 8.53
N MET A 659 15.18 27.48 7.72
CA MET A 659 14.70 27.63 6.35
C MET A 659 13.18 27.79 6.36
N VAL A 660 12.72 29.00 6.03
CA VAL A 660 11.29 29.34 5.97
C VAL A 660 10.85 29.39 4.52
N MET A 661 9.91 28.52 4.15
CA MET A 661 9.32 28.44 2.82
C MET A 661 7.93 29.08 2.82
N SER A 662 7.65 29.91 1.81
CA SER A 662 6.33 30.52 1.59
C SER A 662 5.41 29.58 0.80
N PHE A 663 5.08 28.44 1.40
CA PHE A 663 4.20 27.42 0.86
C PHE A 663 3.61 26.57 1.98
N THR A 664 2.36 26.12 1.81
CA THR A 664 1.68 25.21 2.74
C THR A 664 1.02 24.05 1.99
N HIS A 665 0.96 22.88 2.63
CA HIS A 665 0.26 21.70 2.09
C HIS A 665 -1.25 21.70 2.40
N THR A 666 -1.80 22.78 2.95
CA THR A 666 -3.22 22.92 3.33
C THR A 666 -4.02 23.75 2.33
N GLY A 667 -3.35 24.55 1.49
CA GLY A 667 -3.98 25.56 0.64
C GLY A 667 -4.47 26.80 1.40
N GLU A 668 -4.21 26.90 2.71
CA GLU A 668 -4.37 28.12 3.49
C GLU A 668 -3.03 28.91 3.52
N PRO A 669 -3.07 30.26 3.65
CA PRO A 669 -1.85 31.07 3.72
C PRO A 669 -0.98 30.66 4.91
N GLY A 670 0.34 30.79 4.78
CA GLY A 670 1.27 30.45 5.86
C GLY A 670 2.66 30.10 5.36
N TYR A 671 3.44 29.49 6.25
CA TYR A 671 4.83 29.13 6.00
C TYR A 671 5.16 27.73 6.49
N CYS A 672 6.16 27.12 5.88
CA CYS A 672 6.74 25.85 6.30
C CYS A 672 8.15 26.09 6.81
N LEU A 673 8.39 25.79 8.09
CA LEU A 673 9.68 25.99 8.76
C LEU A 673 10.42 24.66 8.79
N TYR A 674 11.56 24.61 8.10
CA TYR A 674 12.52 23.52 8.18
C TYR A 674 13.56 23.90 9.23
N VAL A 675 13.32 23.42 10.45
CA VAL A 675 14.13 23.71 11.63
C VAL A 675 15.16 22.60 11.79
N PRO A 676 16.47 22.90 11.92
CA PRO A 676 17.44 21.89 12.36
C PRO A 676 16.93 21.22 13.65
N SER A 677 16.89 19.89 13.68
CA SER A 677 16.16 19.15 14.72
C SER A 677 16.58 19.49 16.15
N GLU A 678 17.82 19.94 16.37
CA GLU A 678 18.33 20.40 17.67
C GLU A 678 17.62 21.65 18.22
N TYR A 679 17.09 22.53 17.36
CA TYR A 679 16.38 23.75 17.76
C TYR A 679 14.86 23.60 17.81
N ALA A 680 14.33 22.44 17.42
CA ALA A 680 12.90 22.20 17.23
C ALA A 680 12.05 22.57 18.44
N LEU A 681 12.45 22.12 19.64
CA LEU A 681 11.72 22.40 20.88
C LEU A 681 11.69 23.88 21.21
N HIS A 682 12.80 24.59 20.99
CA HIS A 682 12.88 26.03 21.23
C HIS A 682 11.96 26.81 20.28
N VAL A 683 12.06 26.53 18.98
CA VAL A 683 11.23 27.19 17.96
C VAL A 683 9.75 26.92 18.24
N TYR A 684 9.40 25.65 18.49
CA TYR A 684 8.03 25.27 18.83
C TYR A 684 7.51 25.97 20.10
N TYR A 685 8.29 25.99 21.18
CA TYR A 685 7.91 26.68 22.41
C TYR A 685 7.67 28.17 22.19
N LYS A 686 8.53 28.84 21.41
CA LYS A 686 8.37 30.25 21.07
C LYS A 686 7.14 30.51 20.19
N LEU A 687 6.90 29.66 19.19
CA LEU A 687 5.67 29.69 18.38
C LEU A 687 4.43 29.58 19.25
N MET A 688 4.39 28.62 20.18
CA MET A 688 3.22 28.42 21.04
C MET A 688 3.07 29.49 22.13
N THR A 689 4.16 30.10 22.58
CA THR A 689 4.13 31.11 23.66
C THR A 689 3.75 32.48 23.12
N VAL A 690 4.45 32.97 22.09
CA VAL A 690 4.14 34.26 21.43
C VAL A 690 2.85 34.13 20.61
N GLY A 691 2.63 32.96 19.99
CA GLY A 691 1.45 32.69 19.20
C GLY A 691 0.13 32.69 19.97
N ARG A 692 0.13 32.72 21.31
CA ARG A 692 -1.10 32.85 22.11
C ARG A 692 -1.93 34.06 21.68
N ASP A 693 -1.27 35.20 21.48
CA ASP A 693 -1.93 36.45 21.06
C ASP A 693 -2.44 36.39 19.61
N TYR A 694 -1.90 35.46 18.83
CA TYR A 694 -2.29 35.17 17.46
C TYR A 694 -3.29 34.00 17.35
N GLY A 695 -3.70 33.38 18.46
CA GLY A 695 -4.58 32.21 18.47
C GLY A 695 -3.88 30.95 17.95
N ALA A 696 -2.62 30.74 18.32
CA ALA A 696 -1.86 29.57 17.94
C ALA A 696 -2.39 28.29 18.61
N HIS A 697 -2.64 27.27 17.80
CA HIS A 697 -3.13 25.97 18.25
C HIS A 697 -2.40 24.83 17.53
N ASP A 698 -2.17 23.73 18.23
CA ASP A 698 -1.63 22.52 17.64
C ASP A 698 -2.68 21.85 16.73
N VAL A 699 -2.28 21.38 15.55
CA VAL A 699 -3.21 20.82 14.55
C VAL A 699 -2.68 19.48 14.03
N GLY A 700 -3.58 18.50 13.96
CA GLY A 700 -3.28 17.15 13.55
C GLY A 700 -3.26 16.94 12.04
N THR A 701 -2.61 15.85 11.62
CA THR A 701 -2.49 15.48 10.21
C THR A 701 -3.81 15.04 9.57
N LEU A 702 -4.82 14.62 10.34
CA LEU A 702 -6.15 14.31 9.78
C LEU A 702 -6.90 15.58 9.38
N THR A 703 -6.83 16.63 10.19
CA THR A 703 -7.40 17.94 9.86
C THR A 703 -6.72 18.53 8.63
N GLN A 704 -5.39 18.49 8.58
CA GLN A 704 -4.62 18.87 7.39
C GLN A 704 -5.05 18.09 6.14
N ARG A 705 -5.30 16.79 6.27
CA ARG A 705 -5.78 15.96 5.16
C ARG A 705 -7.15 16.41 4.65
N PHE A 706 -8.08 16.81 5.52
CA PHE A 706 -9.39 17.30 5.07
C PHE A 706 -9.27 18.66 4.39
N MET A 707 -8.44 19.56 4.93
CA MET A 707 -8.15 20.86 4.31
C MET A 707 -7.59 20.72 2.89
N ARG A 708 -6.61 19.83 2.66
CA ARG A 708 -6.03 19.66 1.32
C ARG A 708 -7.04 19.11 0.32
N ILE A 709 -7.96 18.23 0.75
CA ILE A 709 -9.04 17.70 -0.11
C ILE A 709 -10.00 18.81 -0.48
N GLU A 710 -10.42 19.61 0.51
CA GLU A 710 -11.29 20.77 0.29
C GLU A 710 -10.69 21.79 -0.69
N ARG A 711 -9.36 21.87 -0.75
CA ARG A 711 -8.60 22.68 -1.71
C ARG A 711 -8.27 21.98 -3.03
N PHE A 712 -8.83 20.80 -3.25
CA PHE A 712 -8.60 19.96 -4.43
C PHE A 712 -7.10 19.72 -4.73
N ILE A 713 -6.31 19.50 -3.67
CA ILE A 713 -4.88 19.21 -3.79
C ILE A 713 -4.70 17.68 -3.85
N PRO A 714 -4.30 17.11 -5.00
CA PRO A 714 -4.07 15.67 -5.11
C PRO A 714 -2.84 15.23 -4.31
N PHE A 715 -2.80 13.96 -3.89
CA PHE A 715 -1.67 13.43 -3.11
C PHE A 715 -1.12 12.11 -3.68
N TRP A 716 0.18 11.88 -3.45
CA TRP A 716 0.86 10.65 -3.87
C TRP A 716 0.27 9.41 -3.22
N ALA A 717 0.15 8.34 -4.03
CA ALA A 717 -0.45 7.05 -3.68
C ALA A 717 -1.94 7.10 -3.29
N GLU A 718 -2.61 8.24 -3.51
CA GLU A 718 -4.07 8.37 -3.49
C GLU A 718 -4.56 8.77 -4.89
N GLU A 719 -4.26 9.99 -5.33
CA GLU A 719 -4.58 10.47 -6.69
C GLU A 719 -3.43 10.27 -7.67
N LEU A 720 -2.18 10.45 -7.21
CA LEU A 720 -0.99 10.43 -8.06
C LEU A 720 -0.25 9.08 -7.93
N THR A 721 -0.01 8.42 -9.06
CA THR A 721 0.72 7.14 -9.16
C THR A 721 1.52 7.10 -10.47
N SER A 722 2.32 6.05 -10.66
CA SER A 722 3.04 5.76 -11.92
C SER A 722 2.13 5.55 -13.14
N PHE A 723 0.82 5.48 -12.95
CA PHE A 723 -0.18 5.31 -14.01
C PHE A 723 -1.11 6.52 -14.18
N THR A 724 -0.87 7.61 -13.45
CA THR A 724 -1.63 8.86 -13.56
C THR A 724 -0.74 9.93 -14.15
N THR A 725 -1.17 10.61 -15.21
CA THR A 725 -0.44 11.73 -15.80
C THR A 725 -0.85 13.08 -15.18
N PRO A 726 -0.01 14.12 -15.30
CA PRO A 726 -0.38 15.47 -14.87
C PRO A 726 -1.66 16.01 -15.53
N PHE A 727 -1.93 15.67 -16.79
CA PHE A 727 -3.15 16.12 -17.48
C PHE A 727 -4.40 15.43 -16.94
N GLU A 728 -4.33 14.14 -16.64
CA GLU A 728 -5.43 13.40 -16.03
C GLU A 728 -5.73 13.91 -14.61
N ALA A 729 -4.70 14.33 -13.87
CA ALA A 729 -4.83 14.89 -12.53
C ALA A 729 -5.26 16.38 -12.48
N GLY A 730 -5.45 17.03 -13.63
CA GLY A 730 -5.76 18.47 -13.69
C GLY A 730 -4.56 19.39 -13.41
N ASN A 731 -3.34 18.85 -13.34
CA ASN A 731 -2.09 19.55 -13.03
C ASN A 731 -1.23 19.83 -14.29
N GLY A 732 -1.82 19.81 -15.48
CA GLY A 732 -1.08 20.06 -16.73
C GLY A 732 -0.35 21.42 -16.78
N TYR A 733 -0.80 22.41 -16.01
CA TYR A 733 -0.17 23.73 -15.91
C TYR A 733 1.22 23.72 -15.24
N SER A 734 1.54 22.68 -14.46
CA SER A 734 2.85 22.51 -13.82
C SER A 734 3.88 21.81 -14.72
N VAL A 735 3.51 21.46 -15.96
CA VAL A 735 4.38 20.80 -16.94
C VAL A 735 4.83 21.82 -17.99
N ARG A 736 6.14 21.94 -18.21
CA ARG A 736 6.74 22.83 -19.21
C ARG A 736 7.16 22.03 -20.45
N LEU A 737 6.19 21.76 -21.34
CA LEU A 737 6.43 21.03 -22.60
C LEU A 737 7.33 21.79 -23.58
N ASP A 738 7.49 23.09 -23.39
CA ASP A 738 8.33 24.01 -24.16
C ASP A 738 9.79 24.02 -23.71
N LYS A 739 10.15 23.32 -22.62
CA LYS A 739 11.54 23.14 -22.18
C LYS A 739 12.41 22.63 -23.33
N LYS A 740 13.62 23.17 -23.46
CA LYS A 740 14.58 22.72 -24.49
C LYS A 740 15.00 21.28 -24.24
N GLU A 741 15.18 20.92 -22.98
CA GLU A 741 15.53 19.58 -22.54
C GLU A 741 14.37 18.61 -22.76
N ASN A 742 14.70 17.39 -23.17
CA ASN A 742 13.75 16.28 -23.23
C ASN A 742 13.72 15.59 -21.87
N PHE A 743 12.82 16.02 -20.99
CA PHE A 743 12.61 15.37 -19.70
C PHE A 743 11.87 14.03 -19.87
N ILE A 744 12.06 13.11 -18.92
CA ILE A 744 11.46 11.77 -18.96
C ILE A 744 9.93 11.87 -19.03
N GLY A 745 9.32 11.21 -20.01
CA GLY A 745 7.87 11.25 -20.23
C GLY A 745 7.34 12.44 -21.06
N LYS A 746 8.19 13.40 -21.44
CA LYS A 746 7.79 14.54 -22.31
C LYS A 746 7.10 14.09 -23.62
N PRO A 747 7.61 13.11 -24.38
CA PRO A 747 6.95 12.68 -25.62
C PRO A 747 5.54 12.12 -25.40
N ALA A 748 5.36 11.33 -24.34
CA ALA A 748 4.06 10.77 -23.98
C ALA A 748 3.07 11.88 -23.59
N LEU A 749 3.52 12.88 -22.83
CA LEU A 749 2.71 14.03 -22.42
C LEU A 749 2.35 14.97 -23.59
N GLN A 750 3.26 15.18 -24.55
CA GLN A 750 2.95 15.93 -25.78
C GLN A 750 1.85 15.22 -26.57
N LYS A 751 2.01 13.92 -26.80
CA LYS A 751 1.01 13.09 -27.48
C LYS A 751 -0.33 13.08 -26.75
N GLN A 752 -0.33 13.04 -25.41
CA GLN A 752 -1.57 13.08 -24.63
C GLN A 752 -2.25 14.46 -24.72
N LYS A 753 -1.48 15.56 -24.73
CA LYS A 753 -2.02 16.91 -24.89
C LYS A 753 -2.75 17.08 -26.23
N GLU A 754 -2.26 16.45 -27.29
CA GLU A 754 -2.90 16.44 -28.61
C GLU A 754 -4.14 15.53 -28.67
N ASN A 755 -4.06 14.33 -28.11
CA ASN A 755 -5.13 13.33 -28.20
C ASN A 755 -6.25 13.50 -27.13
N GLY A 756 -6.01 14.29 -26.10
CA GLY A 756 -6.88 14.38 -24.92
C GLY A 756 -6.65 13.25 -23.91
N VAL A 757 -7.39 13.31 -22.81
CA VAL A 757 -7.29 12.36 -21.70
C VAL A 757 -8.49 11.41 -21.67
N ASN A 758 -8.23 10.14 -21.35
CA ASN A 758 -9.30 9.12 -21.23
C ASN A 758 -9.86 8.99 -19.81
N LYS A 759 -9.17 9.59 -18.83
CA LYS A 759 -9.61 9.73 -17.45
C LYS A 759 -9.31 11.14 -16.95
N HIS A 760 -10.15 11.66 -16.05
CA HIS A 760 -9.94 12.99 -15.46
C HIS A 760 -10.30 12.98 -13.99
N LEU A 761 -9.48 13.61 -13.16
CA LEU A 761 -9.72 13.80 -11.74
C LEU A 761 -10.79 14.89 -11.53
N VAL A 762 -11.80 14.62 -10.72
CA VAL A 762 -12.92 15.54 -10.48
C VAL A 762 -13.17 15.64 -8.98
N PHE A 763 -13.46 16.85 -8.52
CA PHE A 763 -13.89 17.13 -7.16
C PHE A 763 -15.40 17.12 -7.08
N PHE A 764 -15.97 16.59 -6.00
CA PHE A 764 -17.41 16.49 -5.81
C PHE A 764 -17.82 16.93 -4.41
N HIS A 765 -18.93 17.67 -4.36
CA HIS A 765 -19.74 17.80 -3.15
C HIS A 765 -20.78 16.69 -3.11
N LEU A 766 -20.94 16.05 -1.96
CA LEU A 766 -22.06 15.16 -1.71
C LEU A 766 -23.29 15.99 -1.36
N ASN A 767 -24.44 15.57 -1.90
CA ASN A 767 -25.75 16.12 -1.59
C ASN A 767 -26.61 15.02 -0.95
N ASP A 768 -27.64 15.44 -0.22
CA ASP A 768 -28.68 14.57 0.35
C ASP A 768 -28.17 13.50 1.34
N ILE A 769 -26.96 13.70 1.90
CA ILE A 769 -26.38 12.87 2.95
C ILE A 769 -26.44 13.61 4.29
N ASP A 770 -26.92 12.95 5.34
CA ASP A 770 -26.90 13.45 6.71
C ASP A 770 -25.59 13.02 7.37
N PRO A 771 -24.60 13.94 7.57
CA PRO A 771 -23.30 13.58 8.10
C PRO A 771 -23.35 13.03 9.53
N ASP A 772 -24.43 13.24 10.29
CA ASP A 772 -24.55 12.74 11.66
C ASP A 772 -25.23 11.36 11.75
N LYS A 773 -25.92 10.92 10.68
CA LYS A 773 -26.65 9.64 10.65
C LYS A 773 -26.12 8.65 9.63
N ASP A 774 -25.64 9.12 8.50
CA ASP A 774 -25.25 8.29 7.38
C ASP A 774 -23.79 7.84 7.43
N ILE A 775 -23.50 6.75 6.72
CA ILE A 775 -22.15 6.23 6.56
C ILE A 775 -21.35 7.22 5.71
N TRP A 776 -20.15 7.57 6.17
CA TRP A 776 -19.30 8.50 5.44
C TRP A 776 -18.60 7.83 4.26
N PRO A 777 -18.35 8.55 3.16
CA PRO A 777 -17.37 8.13 2.17
C PRO A 777 -15.95 8.26 2.74
N TRP A 778 -15.07 7.33 2.37
CA TRP A 778 -13.68 7.27 2.87
C TRP A 778 -12.63 7.05 1.77
N GLY A 779 -13.05 6.79 0.53
CA GLY A 779 -12.20 6.34 -0.58
C GLY A 779 -12.55 4.92 -1.04
N GLY A 780 -12.43 4.69 -2.34
CA GLY A 780 -12.75 3.42 -3.00
C GLY A 780 -14.21 3.27 -3.43
N GLU A 781 -15.10 4.20 -3.07
CA GLU A 781 -16.49 4.18 -3.50
C GLU A 781 -16.61 4.37 -5.03
N PRO A 782 -17.49 3.62 -5.71
CA PRO A 782 -17.70 3.79 -7.14
C PRO A 782 -18.52 5.05 -7.45
N LEU A 783 -18.17 5.69 -8.55
CA LEU A 783 -18.81 6.87 -9.11
C LEU A 783 -19.63 6.48 -10.33
N TYR A 784 -20.83 7.07 -10.42
CA TYR A 784 -21.77 6.82 -11.50
C TYR A 784 -22.21 8.11 -12.14
N ARG A 785 -22.45 8.05 -13.44
CA ARG A 785 -23.01 9.14 -14.24
C ARG A 785 -24.16 8.56 -15.05
N ASN A 786 -25.36 9.08 -14.88
CA ASN A 786 -26.58 8.59 -15.56
C ASN A 786 -26.77 7.07 -15.36
N ASN A 787 -26.59 6.59 -14.11
CA ASN A 787 -26.65 5.18 -13.71
C ASN A 787 -25.57 4.25 -14.32
N GLU A 788 -24.60 4.79 -15.07
CA GLU A 788 -23.46 4.01 -15.57
C GLU A 788 -22.24 4.23 -14.69
N PHE A 789 -21.50 3.15 -14.40
CA PHE A 789 -20.22 3.25 -13.68
C PHE A 789 -19.20 4.01 -14.53
N VAL A 790 -18.61 5.05 -13.94
CA VAL A 790 -17.62 5.91 -14.60
C VAL A 790 -16.29 5.99 -13.86
N GLY A 791 -16.17 5.48 -12.65
CA GLY A 791 -14.89 5.48 -11.97
C GLY A 791 -14.99 5.35 -10.46
N THR A 792 -13.99 5.84 -9.74
CA THR A 792 -13.87 5.56 -8.30
C THR A 792 -13.31 6.76 -7.55
N VAL A 793 -13.84 6.99 -6.36
CA VAL A 793 -13.32 7.96 -5.39
C VAL A 793 -11.94 7.52 -4.93
N THR A 794 -10.96 8.41 -5.00
CA THR A 794 -9.61 8.18 -4.48
C THR A 794 -9.50 8.69 -3.04
N SER A 795 -10.06 9.86 -2.76
CA SER A 795 -10.04 10.50 -1.44
C SER A 795 -11.40 11.07 -1.07
N ALA A 796 -11.78 10.95 0.20
CA ALA A 796 -12.94 11.61 0.76
C ALA A 796 -12.60 12.26 2.11
N GLY A 797 -13.45 13.19 2.54
CA GLY A 797 -13.34 13.88 3.81
C GLY A 797 -14.51 14.84 4.03
N TYR A 798 -14.32 15.78 4.94
CA TYR A 798 -15.28 16.83 5.24
C TYR A 798 -14.70 18.20 4.86
N GLY A 799 -15.43 18.97 4.06
CA GLY A 799 -15.09 20.35 3.75
C GLY A 799 -15.65 21.26 4.84
N PHE A 800 -14.80 21.73 5.74
CA PHE A 800 -15.23 22.50 6.90
C PHE A 800 -15.81 23.87 6.54
N SER A 801 -15.33 24.49 5.45
CA SER A 801 -15.87 25.75 4.95
C SER A 801 -17.18 25.55 4.18
N ALA A 802 -17.31 24.40 3.51
CA ALA A 802 -18.51 24.03 2.76
C ALA A 802 -19.62 23.45 3.65
N ASP A 803 -19.28 23.02 4.87
CA ASP A 803 -20.14 22.27 5.80
C ASP A 803 -20.74 21.01 5.14
N LYS A 804 -19.93 20.32 4.33
CA LYS A 804 -20.36 19.18 3.50
C LYS A 804 -19.32 18.07 3.48
N LEU A 805 -19.79 16.83 3.28
CA LEU A 805 -18.94 15.75 2.83
C LEU A 805 -18.49 15.99 1.40
N ILE A 806 -17.20 15.75 1.16
CA ILE A 806 -16.54 16.02 -0.11
C ILE A 806 -15.71 14.82 -0.54
N CYS A 807 -15.55 14.65 -1.85
CA CYS A 807 -14.67 13.62 -2.38
C CYS A 807 -13.99 14.03 -3.68
N VAL A 808 -12.89 13.36 -3.98
CA VAL A 808 -12.12 13.48 -5.20
C VAL A 808 -12.04 12.10 -5.82
N GLY A 809 -12.22 12.00 -7.14
CA GLY A 809 -12.14 10.71 -7.83
C GLY A 809 -11.93 10.86 -9.33
N PHE A 810 -11.41 9.81 -9.95
CA PHE A 810 -11.24 9.76 -11.40
C PHE A 810 -12.54 9.32 -12.05
N ILE A 811 -12.92 10.01 -13.14
CA ILE A 811 -13.97 9.55 -14.04
C ILE A 811 -13.40 9.18 -15.41
N GLN A 812 -14.05 8.22 -16.05
CA GLN A 812 -13.77 7.65 -17.37
C GLN A 812 -15.11 7.40 -18.06
N ARG A 813 -15.11 7.40 -19.40
CA ARG A 813 -16.30 6.96 -20.14
C ARG A 813 -16.43 5.44 -20.01
N PRO A 814 -17.66 4.90 -20.00
CA PRO A 814 -17.88 3.46 -19.94
C PRO A 814 -17.11 2.71 -21.05
N PRO A 815 -16.72 1.44 -20.81
CA PRO A 815 -16.05 0.62 -21.82
C PRO A 815 -16.82 0.51 -23.15
N SER A 816 -18.15 0.61 -23.12
CA SER A 816 -19.03 0.60 -24.31
C SER A 816 -18.98 1.89 -25.15
N SER A 817 -18.48 3.01 -24.61
CA SER A 817 -18.50 4.30 -25.32
C SER A 817 -17.52 4.33 -26.49
N SER A 818 -17.96 4.82 -27.65
CA SER A 818 -17.13 4.95 -28.87
C SER A 818 -16.06 6.04 -28.76
N ASN A 819 -16.38 7.13 -28.06
CA ASN A 819 -15.42 8.16 -27.68
C ASN A 819 -14.89 7.83 -26.27
N LYS A 820 -13.57 7.87 -26.07
CA LYS A 820 -12.94 7.68 -24.75
C LYS A 820 -12.49 8.99 -24.11
N ILE A 821 -12.44 10.08 -24.85
CA ILE A 821 -11.92 11.36 -24.39
C ILE A 821 -12.90 11.99 -23.38
N ILE A 822 -12.35 12.43 -22.26
CA ILE A 822 -13.04 13.20 -21.22
C ILE A 822 -12.75 14.69 -21.45
N THR A 823 -13.81 15.47 -21.62
CA THR A 823 -13.73 16.93 -21.77
C THR A 823 -14.44 17.64 -20.61
N SER A 824 -14.14 18.92 -20.42
CA SER A 824 -14.82 19.77 -19.44
C SER A 824 -16.34 19.81 -19.65
N GLU A 825 -16.80 19.83 -20.91
CA GLU A 825 -18.23 19.82 -21.26
C GLU A 825 -18.90 18.49 -20.90
N TYR A 826 -18.19 17.36 -21.03
CA TYR A 826 -18.70 16.07 -20.60
C TYR A 826 -18.90 16.01 -19.08
N ILE A 827 -17.91 16.54 -18.33
CA ILE A 827 -17.91 16.59 -16.87
C ILE A 827 -19.01 17.53 -16.35
N MET A 828 -19.08 18.73 -16.91
CA MET A 828 -19.96 19.82 -16.42
C MET A 828 -21.30 19.89 -17.14
N SER A 829 -21.68 18.86 -17.91
CA SER A 829 -22.96 18.80 -18.60
C SER A 829 -24.12 18.92 -17.62
N LYS A 830 -25.07 19.83 -17.89
CA LYS A 830 -26.27 20.04 -17.06
C LYS A 830 -27.22 18.83 -17.05
N GLU A 831 -27.11 17.96 -18.04
CA GLU A 831 -27.90 16.73 -18.16
C GLU A 831 -27.26 15.56 -17.40
N ALA A 832 -26.03 15.72 -16.92
CA ALA A 832 -25.33 14.66 -16.20
C ALA A 832 -25.81 14.57 -14.75
N VAL A 833 -26.28 13.38 -14.35
CA VAL A 833 -26.60 13.06 -12.96
C VAL A 833 -25.47 12.21 -12.39
N TYR A 834 -24.73 12.78 -11.43
CA TYR A 834 -23.65 12.06 -10.75
C TYR A 834 -24.11 11.48 -9.42
N GLN A 835 -23.66 10.26 -9.13
CA GLN A 835 -23.95 9.58 -7.87
C GLN A 835 -22.72 8.84 -7.35
N ILE A 836 -22.63 8.71 -6.02
CA ILE A 836 -21.67 7.86 -5.31
C ILE A 836 -22.42 6.69 -4.64
N ASP A 837 -21.83 5.50 -4.66
CA ASP A 837 -22.31 4.36 -3.86
C ASP A 837 -21.53 4.25 -2.55
N VAL A 838 -22.18 4.58 -1.43
CA VAL A 838 -21.61 4.40 -0.11
C VAL A 838 -22.29 3.21 0.56
N ALA A 839 -21.60 2.07 0.55
CA ALA A 839 -22.05 0.83 1.20
C ALA A 839 -23.44 0.32 0.73
N GLY A 840 -23.76 0.47 -0.54
CA GLY A 840 -25.02 0.05 -1.16
C GLY A 840 -26.07 1.17 -1.26
N THR A 841 -25.81 2.35 -0.67
CA THR A 841 -26.72 3.49 -0.74
C THR A 841 -26.19 4.56 -1.70
N ARG A 842 -27.07 5.10 -2.54
CA ARG A 842 -26.72 6.09 -3.57
C ARG A 842 -27.01 7.51 -3.11
N PHE A 843 -26.00 8.36 -3.17
CA PHE A 843 -26.11 9.79 -2.89
C PHE A 843 -25.76 10.61 -4.12
N SER A 844 -26.45 11.73 -4.30
CA SER A 844 -26.24 12.64 -5.43
C SER A 844 -24.93 13.41 -5.25
N LEU A 845 -24.25 13.72 -6.36
CA LEU A 845 -23.00 14.48 -6.37
C LEU A 845 -23.11 15.73 -7.25
N THR A 846 -22.41 16.80 -6.85
CA THR A 846 -22.17 17.97 -7.72
C THR A 846 -20.69 17.99 -8.12
N PRO A 847 -20.35 17.89 -9.42
CA PRO A 847 -18.97 17.92 -9.90
C PRO A 847 -18.39 19.34 -9.97
N TYR A 848 -17.07 19.44 -9.79
CA TYR A 848 -16.28 20.64 -9.98
C TYR A 848 -14.93 20.31 -10.63
N LEU A 849 -14.51 21.14 -11.59
CA LEU A 849 -13.20 21.05 -12.24
C LEU A 849 -12.07 21.76 -11.46
N HIS A 850 -12.46 22.64 -10.55
CA HIS A 850 -11.55 23.42 -9.70
C HIS A 850 -12.10 23.43 -8.28
N ALA A 851 -11.24 23.72 -7.30
CA ALA A 851 -11.68 23.90 -5.93
C ALA A 851 -12.80 24.97 -5.88
N PRO A 852 -13.95 24.69 -5.26
CA PRO A 852 -15.01 25.69 -5.11
C PRO A 852 -14.48 26.92 -4.37
N PRO A 853 -14.97 28.13 -4.71
CA PRO A 853 -14.63 29.32 -3.94
C PRO A 853 -15.09 29.15 -2.50
N VAL A 854 -14.28 29.59 -1.54
CA VAL A 854 -14.64 29.57 -0.13
C VAL A 854 -15.83 30.50 0.07
N LEU A 855 -16.94 29.98 0.57
CA LEU A 855 -18.04 30.83 1.02
C LEU A 855 -17.51 31.72 2.15
N SER A 856 -17.51 33.04 1.95
CA SER A 856 -17.29 33.98 3.06
C SER A 856 -18.46 33.79 4.04
N SER A 857 -18.22 33.21 5.21
CA SER A 857 -19.28 33.03 6.20
C SER A 857 -19.71 34.40 6.74
N SER A 858 -20.95 34.79 6.42
CA SER A 858 -21.71 35.84 7.11
C SER A 858 -22.26 35.37 8.46
N THR A 859 -22.00 34.12 8.83
CA THR A 859 -22.29 33.50 10.13
C THR A 859 -21.03 33.46 10.99
N LEU A 860 -20.58 34.62 11.45
CA LEU A 860 -19.42 34.74 12.36
C LEU A 860 -19.87 35.38 13.67
N GLN A 861 -19.94 34.61 14.76
CA GLN A 861 -19.76 35.18 16.09
C GLN A 861 -18.32 35.69 16.16
N LYS A 862 -18.15 37.01 16.10
CA LYS A 862 -16.84 37.65 16.29
C LYS A 862 -16.25 37.18 17.62
N TYR A 863 -15.17 36.41 17.56
CA TYR A 863 -14.27 36.22 18.69
C TYR A 863 -13.86 37.61 19.21
N ARG A 864 -14.29 37.96 20.43
CA ARG A 864 -13.82 39.15 21.15
C ARG A 864 -12.80 38.66 22.18
N PRO A 865 -11.53 39.06 22.08
CA PRO A 865 -10.54 38.69 23.09
C PRO A 865 -10.95 39.24 24.46
N THR A 866 -10.98 38.38 25.47
CA THR A 866 -11.09 38.81 26.87
C THR A 866 -9.73 39.30 27.31
N VAL A 867 -9.57 40.61 27.45
CA VAL A 867 -8.37 41.20 28.05
C VAL A 867 -8.37 40.84 29.53
N ILE A 868 -7.58 39.85 29.93
CA ILE A 868 -7.27 39.61 31.35
C ILE A 868 -6.10 40.53 31.69
N SER A 869 -6.40 41.66 32.31
CA SER A 869 -5.37 42.50 32.92
C SER A 869 -4.73 41.75 34.09
N TYR A 870 -3.49 41.30 33.94
CA TYR A 870 -2.69 40.84 35.07
C TYR A 870 -2.40 42.05 35.97
N LYS A 871 -2.93 42.05 37.19
CA LYS A 871 -2.41 42.91 38.26
C LYS A 871 -1.02 42.41 38.61
N SER A 872 -0.04 43.30 38.52
CA SER A 872 1.33 43.06 38.97
C SER A 872 1.35 43.03 40.49
N ASP A 873 1.29 41.84 41.08
CA ASP A 873 1.68 41.65 42.48
C ASP A 873 3.21 41.50 42.51
N VAL A 874 3.88 42.65 42.43
CA VAL A 874 5.22 42.84 42.97
C VAL A 874 5.03 43.49 44.33
N THR A 875 5.14 42.71 45.41
CA THR A 875 5.62 43.22 46.70
C THR A 875 6.30 42.10 47.50
N SER A 876 7.54 42.43 47.91
CA SER A 876 8.50 41.75 48.82
C SER A 876 8.99 40.36 48.47
#